data_AF-A0A832UDD3-F1
#
_entry.id   AF-A0A832UDD3-F1
#
_cell.length_a   1.000
_cell.length_b   1.000
_cell.length_c   1.000
_cell.angle_alpha   90.00
_cell.angle_beta   90.00
_cell.angle_gamma   90.00
#
_symmetry.space_group_name_H-M   'P 1'
#
loop_
_entity.id
_entity.type
_entity.pdbx_description
1 polymer ?
#
loop_
_entity_poly.entity_id
_entity_poly.type
_entity_poly.pdbx_seq_one_letter_code
_entity_poly.pdbx_strand_id
1 'polypeptide(L)'
;MPSKTASNKSGIYLLLSGDEAVARGAIEAGVRVAASYPGTPSTEILESIAEAAADFDIYVEWSVNEIVAMEVASGASMAGVRSIVSMKHVGLNVAADAAMTLAYTGIEGGMVIAVCDDPQMHSSQNEQDTRYFALHSNIPLLDAGNPQEALDMTREAFELSENLKLPIIVRLTTRVAHGKARVRLGSIEKSRRKVEFDKVSSKWVMVPSNAIKRHRVLKEKLKTAKAMANNSKFNIIEDNASSVGIVGSGIGYYYARSILDSENFSWLKLGMVYPFPSELVRKFSNNVNKMLVVEELRPYVENSLKCVRIEVLGKEKLELDEIGEFTPDKIREAFAKLGLAEKAETRPELDLPARPPVLCPGCPHRAFYYALNAASQFVSCDPRKCTGCDVCEYVCSSEKEKTFNPTKSRIRAIRLNTLSNLAVACRTCKDAPCVVACPKDALRLSLENRTIAVDSKKCDGCGWCIAACEYGAVTMHPDTGKAIICDTCNGAPECVQWCPEGALSFKGKANDKVVTGDIGCYTLGFLPPLETVQTCLCMGAGISQAAGLSHAGIKEKIFAVIGDSTFFHAGMPGLLNIVYNKSNVCVIILDNHVVAMTGHQPTPGSGKNLLGEAAKAVRLEDVARGLGIEKIETVDPYDLRKTTAVVREMTNYIGPSVIIAERPCPLRIEKGPIREILKDCNKCGLCVEAFGCPAIFLSSDRAEIDPTLCYGCGVCEQVCPLEAIRRKE
;
A
#
# COMPACT_ATOMS: atom_id res chain seq x y z
N MET A 1 -14.77 -28.88 -3.32
CA MET A 1 -16.23 -28.64 -3.27
C MET A 1 -16.45 -27.17 -3.62
N PRO A 2 -17.62 -26.74 -4.15
CA PRO A 2 -17.91 -25.31 -4.23
C PRO A 2 -17.87 -24.72 -2.82
N SER A 3 -17.29 -23.52 -2.69
CA SER A 3 -17.11 -22.88 -1.39
C SER A 3 -18.44 -22.62 -0.70
N LYS A 4 -18.48 -22.79 0.62
CA LYS A 4 -19.68 -22.49 1.43
C LYS A 4 -20.03 -21.01 1.38
N THR A 5 -19.03 -20.14 1.43
CA THR A 5 -19.21 -18.67 1.42
C THR A 5 -19.64 -18.17 0.04
N ALA A 6 -19.31 -18.89 -1.04
CA ALA A 6 -19.67 -18.53 -2.42
C ALA A 6 -21.13 -18.83 -2.83
N SER A 7 -21.96 -19.43 -1.96
CA SER A 7 -23.33 -19.82 -2.32
C SER A 7 -24.23 -18.62 -2.71
N ASN A 8 -24.62 -18.52 -3.98
CA ASN A 8 -25.55 -17.51 -4.49
C ASN A 8 -27.03 -17.72 -4.05
N LYS A 9 -27.34 -18.76 -3.27
CA LYS A 9 -28.70 -19.01 -2.77
C LYS A 9 -28.96 -18.18 -1.50
N SER A 10 -29.82 -17.17 -1.61
CA SER A 10 -30.30 -16.40 -0.45
C SER A 10 -31.31 -17.19 0.38
N GLY A 11 -31.41 -16.88 1.68
CA GLY A 11 -32.40 -17.43 2.60
C GLY A 11 -32.14 -18.85 3.11
N ILE A 12 -31.12 -19.54 2.58
CA ILE A 12 -30.67 -20.83 3.13
C ILE A 12 -29.87 -20.63 4.41
N TYR A 13 -29.68 -21.71 5.17
CA TYR A 13 -28.81 -21.74 6.33
C TYR A 13 -27.59 -22.64 6.09
N LEU A 14 -26.41 -22.17 6.47
CA LEU A 14 -25.16 -22.94 6.47
C LEU A 14 -24.54 -22.93 7.86
N LEU A 15 -23.69 -23.93 8.15
CA LEU A 15 -22.85 -23.95 9.34
C LEU A 15 -21.53 -23.23 9.02
N LEU A 16 -21.36 -22.03 9.56
CA LEU A 16 -20.19 -21.16 9.36
C LEU A 16 -19.53 -20.82 10.71
N SER A 17 -18.21 -20.66 10.73
CA SER A 17 -17.49 -19.95 11.80
C SER A 17 -17.77 -18.44 11.76
N GLY A 18 -17.36 -17.70 12.78
CA GLY A 18 -17.36 -16.24 12.74
C GLY A 18 -16.52 -15.70 11.58
N ASP A 19 -15.35 -16.29 11.31
CA ASP A 19 -14.49 -15.88 10.20
C ASP A 19 -15.10 -16.17 8.82
N GLU A 20 -15.63 -17.39 8.62
CA GLU A 20 -16.43 -17.77 7.43
C GLU A 20 -17.64 -16.80 7.26
N ALA A 21 -18.20 -16.29 8.37
CA ALA A 21 -19.33 -15.38 8.37
C ALA A 21 -18.96 -13.90 8.09
N VAL A 22 -17.84 -13.38 8.60
CA VAL A 22 -17.29 -12.07 8.20
C VAL A 22 -16.98 -12.06 6.71
N ALA A 23 -16.29 -13.10 6.23
CA ALA A 23 -16.02 -13.28 4.80
C ALA A 23 -17.31 -13.26 3.98
N ARG A 24 -18.34 -14.00 4.43
CA ARG A 24 -19.66 -14.00 3.79
C ARG A 24 -20.32 -12.61 3.82
N GLY A 25 -20.26 -11.89 4.93
CA GLY A 25 -20.82 -10.53 5.03
C GLY A 25 -20.16 -9.54 4.07
N ALA A 26 -18.84 -9.67 3.87
CA ALA A 26 -18.09 -8.86 2.91
C ALA A 26 -18.43 -9.21 1.46
N ILE A 27 -18.60 -10.50 1.14
CA ILE A 27 -19.09 -10.96 -0.18
C ILE A 27 -20.52 -10.45 -0.42
N GLU A 28 -21.42 -10.54 0.57
CA GLU A 28 -22.79 -10.02 0.45
C GLU A 28 -22.83 -8.51 0.20
N ALA A 29 -21.92 -7.75 0.82
CA ALA A 29 -21.74 -6.32 0.57
C ALA A 29 -21.00 -5.99 -0.75
N GLY A 30 -20.63 -6.97 -1.57
CA GLY A 30 -19.96 -6.73 -2.85
C GLY A 30 -18.58 -6.08 -2.71
N VAL A 31 -17.79 -6.54 -1.72
CA VAL A 31 -16.38 -6.16 -1.57
C VAL A 31 -15.59 -6.44 -2.86
N ARG A 32 -14.62 -5.58 -3.18
CA ARG A 32 -13.81 -5.70 -4.41
C ARG A 32 -12.32 -5.90 -4.14
N VAL A 33 -11.83 -5.48 -2.97
CA VAL A 33 -10.43 -5.66 -2.55
C VAL A 33 -10.42 -6.19 -1.11
N ALA A 34 -9.76 -7.32 -0.89
CA ALA A 34 -9.51 -7.86 0.44
C ALA A 34 -7.99 -8.03 0.63
N ALA A 35 -7.46 -7.52 1.73
CA ALA A 35 -6.04 -7.65 2.08
C ALA A 35 -5.89 -8.10 3.53
N SER A 36 -4.86 -8.89 3.83
CA SER A 36 -4.56 -9.30 5.21
C SER A 36 -3.09 -9.73 5.34
N TYR A 37 -2.62 -9.94 6.57
CA TYR A 37 -1.39 -10.69 6.85
C TYR A 37 -1.78 -11.83 7.81
N PRO A 38 -1.26 -13.06 7.61
CA PRO A 38 -1.77 -14.24 8.31
C PRO A 38 -1.57 -14.15 9.82
N GLY A 39 -2.66 -14.31 10.57
CA GLY A 39 -2.67 -14.19 12.01
C GLY A 39 -3.96 -14.74 12.61
N THR A 40 -3.88 -15.93 13.21
CA THR A 40 -4.97 -16.50 14.02
C THR A 40 -5.34 -15.54 15.16
N PRO A 41 -6.62 -15.33 15.48
CA PRO A 41 -7.81 -15.99 14.94
C PRO A 41 -8.54 -15.12 13.89
N SER A 42 -7.85 -14.74 12.81
CA SER A 42 -8.42 -13.92 11.70
C SER A 42 -8.02 -14.37 10.29
N THR A 43 -7.17 -15.39 10.17
CA THR A 43 -6.59 -15.84 8.88
C THR A 43 -7.68 -16.34 7.94
N GLU A 44 -8.60 -17.10 8.49
CA GLU A 44 -9.70 -17.79 7.85
C GLU A 44 -10.67 -16.82 7.14
N ILE A 45 -10.70 -15.53 7.53
CA ILE A 45 -11.50 -14.49 6.87
C ILE A 45 -11.00 -14.30 5.44
N LEU A 46 -9.70 -14.08 5.24
CA LEU A 46 -9.15 -13.82 3.90
C LEU A 46 -9.22 -15.09 3.04
N GLU A 47 -8.93 -16.26 3.61
CA GLU A 47 -9.01 -17.55 2.92
C GLU A 47 -10.45 -17.83 2.44
N SER A 48 -11.45 -17.57 3.28
CA SER A 48 -12.87 -17.73 2.94
C SER A 48 -13.37 -16.73 1.88
N ILE A 49 -12.72 -15.57 1.73
CA ILE A 49 -12.97 -14.63 0.61
C ILE A 49 -12.22 -15.11 -0.64
N ALA A 50 -10.99 -15.60 -0.51
CA ALA A 50 -10.19 -16.11 -1.62
C ALA A 50 -10.87 -17.28 -2.36
N GLU A 51 -11.54 -18.18 -1.61
CA GLU A 51 -12.34 -19.26 -2.19
C GLU A 51 -13.49 -18.78 -3.09
N ALA A 52 -14.04 -17.59 -2.83
CA ALA A 52 -15.13 -16.98 -3.57
C ALA A 52 -14.67 -15.93 -4.60
N ALA A 53 -13.38 -15.57 -4.60
CA ALA A 53 -12.87 -14.39 -5.30
C ALA A 53 -13.13 -14.40 -6.81
N ALA A 54 -12.94 -15.56 -7.45
CA ALA A 54 -13.16 -15.74 -8.89
C ALA A 54 -14.63 -15.63 -9.31
N ASP A 55 -15.56 -16.05 -8.44
CA ASP A 55 -17.00 -16.05 -8.73
C ASP A 55 -17.61 -14.63 -8.65
N PHE A 56 -16.96 -13.71 -7.92
CA PHE A 56 -17.48 -12.38 -7.60
C PHE A 56 -16.57 -11.21 -8.00
N ASP A 57 -15.49 -11.45 -8.76
CA ASP A 57 -14.54 -10.43 -9.26
C ASP A 57 -13.85 -9.65 -8.11
N ILE A 58 -13.45 -10.37 -7.06
CA ILE A 58 -12.79 -9.82 -5.87
C ILE A 58 -11.27 -9.99 -6.02
N TYR A 59 -10.51 -8.91 -5.86
CA TYR A 59 -9.06 -9.00 -5.67
C TYR A 59 -8.75 -9.36 -4.22
N VAL A 60 -7.88 -10.35 -4.01
CA VAL A 60 -7.51 -10.85 -2.68
C VAL A 60 -6.00 -11.00 -2.59
N GLU A 61 -5.37 -10.41 -1.58
CA GLU A 61 -3.93 -10.59 -1.32
C GLU A 61 -3.59 -10.90 0.14
N TRP A 62 -2.63 -11.80 0.33
CA TRP A 62 -1.76 -11.75 1.50
C TRP A 62 -0.74 -10.63 1.26
N SER A 63 -0.81 -9.58 2.06
CA SER A 63 0.21 -8.55 2.11
C SER A 63 1.39 -9.00 2.99
N VAL A 64 2.53 -8.31 2.92
CA VAL A 64 3.75 -8.71 3.64
C VAL A 64 3.74 -8.40 5.15
N ASN A 65 2.83 -7.54 5.61
CA ASN A 65 2.52 -7.25 7.01
C ASN A 65 1.17 -6.51 7.11
N GLU A 66 0.69 -6.26 8.33
CA GLU A 66 -0.63 -5.68 8.60
C GLU A 66 -0.75 -4.21 8.20
N ILE A 67 0.32 -3.41 8.33
CA ILE A 67 0.29 -2.00 7.92
C ILE A 67 0.16 -1.86 6.41
N VAL A 68 0.90 -2.67 5.65
CA VAL A 68 0.76 -2.73 4.18
C VAL A 68 -0.64 -3.21 3.79
N ALA A 69 -1.22 -4.21 4.48
CA ALA A 69 -2.59 -4.67 4.22
C ALA A 69 -3.63 -3.56 4.45
N MET A 70 -3.49 -2.79 5.54
CA MET A 70 -4.32 -1.62 5.85
C MET A 70 -4.21 -0.54 4.76
N GLU A 71 -2.99 -0.27 4.29
CA GLU A 71 -2.71 0.73 3.26
C GLU A 71 -3.20 0.31 1.86
N VAL A 72 -3.15 -0.98 1.52
CA VAL A 72 -3.74 -1.54 0.29
C VAL A 72 -5.26 -1.41 0.32
N ALA A 73 -5.91 -1.80 1.42
CA ALA A 73 -7.35 -1.64 1.59
C ALA A 73 -7.77 -0.15 1.59
N SER A 74 -6.94 0.73 2.18
CA SER A 74 -7.08 2.19 2.11
C SER A 74 -7.00 2.72 0.68
N GLY A 75 -5.97 2.35 -0.08
CA GLY A 75 -5.77 2.81 -1.45
C GLY A 75 -6.94 2.42 -2.35
N ALA A 76 -7.46 1.20 -2.18
CA ALA A 76 -8.65 0.75 -2.89
C ALA A 76 -9.90 1.56 -2.51
N SER A 77 -10.11 1.77 -1.21
CA SER A 77 -11.20 2.59 -0.69
C SER A 77 -11.16 4.06 -1.18
N MET A 78 -9.97 4.62 -1.39
CA MET A 78 -9.77 5.96 -1.96
C MET A 78 -10.19 6.05 -3.44
N ALA A 79 -10.12 4.95 -4.20
CA ALA A 79 -10.64 4.85 -5.57
C ALA A 79 -12.16 4.55 -5.64
N GLY A 80 -12.86 4.58 -4.50
CA GLY A 80 -14.32 4.46 -4.43
C GLY A 80 -14.87 3.03 -4.37
N VAL A 81 -14.01 2.00 -4.34
CA VAL A 81 -14.44 0.59 -4.22
C VAL A 81 -14.52 0.13 -2.76
N ARG A 82 -15.39 -0.85 -2.48
CA ARG A 82 -15.51 -1.44 -1.14
C ARG A 82 -14.31 -2.34 -0.86
N SER A 83 -13.66 -2.16 0.30
CA SER A 83 -12.49 -2.94 0.71
C SER A 83 -12.58 -3.45 2.15
N ILE A 84 -11.94 -4.60 2.41
CA ILE A 84 -11.78 -5.16 3.75
C ILE A 84 -10.31 -5.41 4.05
N VAL A 85 -9.91 -5.12 5.29
CA VAL A 85 -8.68 -5.64 5.87
C VAL A 85 -9.00 -6.48 7.10
N SER A 86 -8.43 -7.68 7.21
CA SER A 86 -8.54 -8.54 8.40
C SER A 86 -7.20 -8.68 9.10
N MET A 87 -7.21 -8.71 10.42
CA MET A 87 -6.04 -8.97 11.27
C MET A 87 -6.48 -9.31 12.70
N LYS A 88 -5.54 -9.77 13.53
CA LYS A 88 -5.75 -9.82 14.98
C LYS A 88 -5.38 -8.49 15.63
N HIS A 89 -5.90 -8.25 16.84
CA HIS A 89 -5.57 -7.12 17.72
C HIS A 89 -4.06 -6.75 17.76
N VAL A 90 -3.13 -7.71 17.91
CA VAL A 90 -1.67 -7.42 17.87
C VAL A 90 -1.29 -6.74 16.54
N GLY A 91 -1.78 -7.28 15.42
CA GLY A 91 -1.55 -6.76 14.08
C GLY A 91 -2.13 -5.37 13.84
N LEU A 92 -3.23 -5.02 14.53
CA LEU A 92 -3.77 -3.66 14.50
C LEU A 92 -2.80 -2.63 15.12
N ASN A 93 -1.92 -3.03 16.03
CA ASN A 93 -0.84 -2.14 16.51
C ASN A 93 0.23 -1.92 15.44
N VAL A 94 0.56 -2.94 14.65
CA VAL A 94 1.48 -2.82 13.52
C VAL A 94 0.88 -1.84 12.49
N ALA A 95 -0.43 -1.95 12.23
CA ALA A 95 -1.19 -1.06 11.34
C ALA A 95 -1.65 0.28 11.96
N ALA A 96 -1.24 0.61 13.20
CA ALA A 96 -1.88 1.66 13.98
C ALA A 96 -1.74 3.06 13.38
N ASP A 97 -0.57 3.40 12.85
CA ASP A 97 -0.29 4.74 12.27
C ASP A 97 -1.19 5.02 11.05
N ALA A 98 -1.31 4.03 10.16
CA ALA A 98 -2.23 4.05 9.03
C ALA A 98 -3.69 4.16 9.49
N ALA A 99 -4.11 3.34 10.47
CA ALA A 99 -5.48 3.36 11.00
C ALA A 99 -5.85 4.71 11.64
N MET A 100 -4.99 5.27 12.50
CA MET A 100 -5.22 6.57 13.14
C MET A 100 -5.32 7.70 12.12
N THR A 101 -4.46 7.68 11.10
CA THR A 101 -4.47 8.70 10.04
C THR A 101 -5.71 8.57 9.14
N LEU A 102 -6.21 7.35 8.91
CA LEU A 102 -7.43 7.09 8.14
C LEU A 102 -8.70 7.70 8.75
N ALA A 103 -8.75 7.90 10.07
CA ALA A 103 -9.85 8.65 10.70
C ALA A 103 -9.90 10.12 10.24
N TYR A 104 -8.76 10.71 9.85
CA TYR A 104 -8.64 12.11 9.44
C TYR A 104 -8.85 12.26 7.93
N THR A 105 -8.17 11.47 7.10
CA THR A 105 -8.42 11.46 5.65
C THR A 105 -9.88 11.07 5.37
N GLY A 106 -10.39 10.08 6.08
CA GLY A 106 -11.62 9.38 5.74
C GLY A 106 -11.45 8.53 4.48
N ILE A 107 -12.57 8.05 3.95
CA ILE A 107 -12.64 7.12 2.83
C ILE A 107 -13.70 7.53 1.79
N GLU A 108 -13.72 6.88 0.62
CA GLU A 108 -14.77 7.09 -0.40
C GLU A 108 -15.65 5.85 -0.65
N GLY A 109 -15.03 4.70 -0.90
CA GLY A 109 -15.63 3.37 -0.91
C GLY A 109 -15.63 2.74 0.48
N GLY A 110 -16.69 2.00 0.84
CA GLY A 110 -16.81 1.46 2.21
C GLY A 110 -15.60 0.60 2.61
N MET A 111 -15.01 0.88 3.77
CA MET A 111 -13.84 0.19 4.28
C MET A 111 -14.13 -0.44 5.64
N VAL A 112 -13.92 -1.76 5.74
CA VAL A 112 -14.08 -2.53 6.98
C VAL A 112 -12.72 -2.99 7.49
N ILE A 113 -12.48 -2.81 8.78
CA ILE A 113 -11.32 -3.33 9.50
C ILE A 113 -11.84 -4.45 10.42
N ALA A 114 -11.70 -5.70 9.98
CA ALA A 114 -12.06 -6.87 10.78
C ALA A 114 -10.93 -7.19 11.77
N VAL A 115 -11.23 -7.15 13.07
CA VAL A 115 -10.23 -7.31 14.13
C VAL A 115 -10.64 -8.42 15.08
N CYS A 116 -9.80 -9.45 15.19
CA CYS A 116 -10.03 -10.54 16.13
C CYS A 116 -9.13 -10.38 17.38
N ASP A 117 -9.77 -10.15 18.53
CA ASP A 117 -9.13 -10.17 19.86
C ASP A 117 -8.89 -11.63 20.30
N ASP A 118 -7.80 -11.90 21.02
CA ASP A 118 -7.43 -13.23 21.53
C ASP A 118 -7.32 -13.22 23.07
N PRO A 119 -8.45 -13.19 23.82
CA PRO A 119 -8.40 -12.93 25.26
C PRO A 119 -7.67 -14.01 26.08
N GLN A 120 -7.54 -15.24 25.58
CA GLN A 120 -6.79 -16.28 26.27
C GLN A 120 -5.36 -16.45 25.72
N MET A 121 -4.94 -15.60 24.78
CA MET A 121 -3.62 -15.66 24.13
C MET A 121 -3.30 -17.03 23.50
N HIS A 122 -4.29 -17.71 22.90
CA HIS A 122 -4.07 -19.03 22.27
C HIS A 122 -2.99 -18.99 21.18
N SER A 123 -2.79 -17.82 20.57
CA SER A 123 -1.87 -17.60 19.45
C SER A 123 -1.11 -16.26 19.53
N SER A 124 -1.21 -15.55 20.65
CA SER A 124 -0.82 -14.14 20.79
C SER A 124 0.13 -13.92 21.98
N GLN A 125 0.97 -12.89 21.88
CA GLN A 125 2.01 -12.59 22.89
C GLN A 125 1.48 -11.80 24.09
N ASN A 126 0.31 -11.16 23.94
CA ASN A 126 -0.40 -10.42 24.97
C ASN A 126 -1.90 -10.38 24.65
N GLU A 127 -2.70 -10.05 25.65
CA GLU A 127 -4.11 -9.72 25.50
C GLU A 127 -4.28 -8.24 25.18
N GLN A 128 -5.22 -7.90 24.30
CA GLN A 128 -5.61 -6.52 24.05
C GLN A 128 -7.09 -6.40 23.70
N ASP A 129 -7.66 -5.25 24.06
CA ASP A 129 -9.07 -4.93 23.87
C ASP A 129 -9.23 -3.82 22.83
N THR A 130 -9.70 -4.21 21.64
CA THR A 130 -9.86 -3.30 20.49
C THR A 130 -10.85 -2.15 20.76
N ARG A 131 -11.71 -2.23 21.79
CA ARG A 131 -12.63 -1.13 22.17
C ARG A 131 -11.87 0.10 22.67
N TYR A 132 -10.74 -0.09 23.35
CA TYR A 132 -9.85 1.02 23.72
C TYR A 132 -9.08 1.58 22.51
N PHE A 133 -8.74 0.74 21.53
CA PHE A 133 -8.14 1.21 20.27
C PHE A 133 -9.13 2.07 19.47
N ALA A 134 -10.40 1.67 19.37
CA ALA A 134 -11.46 2.46 18.74
C ALA A 134 -11.66 3.83 19.41
N LEU A 135 -11.68 3.87 20.76
CA LEU A 135 -11.73 5.10 21.52
C LEU A 135 -10.54 6.04 21.22
N HIS A 136 -9.33 5.49 21.12
CA HIS A 136 -8.11 6.26 20.85
C HIS A 136 -8.03 6.77 19.40
N SER A 137 -8.27 5.88 18.43
CA SER A 137 -8.24 6.18 16.99
C SER A 137 -9.42 7.01 16.50
N ASN A 138 -10.50 7.10 17.27
CA ASN A 138 -11.78 7.73 16.89
C ASN A 138 -12.46 7.02 15.68
N ILE A 139 -12.25 5.71 15.52
CA ILE A 139 -12.89 4.90 14.46
C ILE A 139 -14.11 4.16 15.04
N PRO A 140 -15.32 4.26 14.46
CA PRO A 140 -16.50 3.53 14.92
C PRO A 140 -16.31 2.00 14.96
N LEU A 141 -16.90 1.33 15.95
CA LEU A 141 -16.73 -0.10 16.21
C LEU A 141 -18.07 -0.81 16.41
N LEU A 142 -18.24 -1.91 15.68
CA LEU A 142 -19.26 -2.94 15.90
C LEU A 142 -18.63 -4.15 16.64
N ASP A 143 -19.33 -4.73 17.60
CA ASP A 143 -18.83 -5.81 18.46
C ASP A 143 -19.72 -7.06 18.33
N ALA A 144 -19.29 -8.02 17.49
CA ALA A 144 -20.06 -9.19 17.11
C ALA A 144 -20.03 -10.26 18.22
N GLY A 145 -21.20 -10.76 18.63
CA GLY A 145 -21.30 -11.77 19.69
C GLY A 145 -21.50 -13.21 19.21
N ASN A 146 -21.78 -13.42 17.93
CA ASN A 146 -21.91 -14.75 17.32
C ASN A 146 -21.73 -14.66 15.78
N PRO A 147 -21.60 -15.79 15.07
CA PRO A 147 -21.39 -15.79 13.61
C PRO A 147 -22.51 -15.16 12.77
N GLN A 148 -23.79 -15.20 13.18
CA GLN A 148 -24.84 -14.50 12.44
C GLN A 148 -24.64 -12.98 12.51
N GLU A 149 -24.33 -12.47 13.71
CA GLU A 149 -24.01 -11.06 13.88
C GLU A 149 -22.73 -10.65 13.14
N ALA A 150 -21.71 -11.51 13.10
CA ALA A 150 -20.50 -11.25 12.33
C ALA A 150 -20.80 -10.99 10.85
N LEU A 151 -21.66 -11.81 10.23
CA LEU A 151 -22.14 -11.58 8.85
C LEU A 151 -22.91 -10.26 8.73
N ASP A 152 -23.96 -10.07 9.54
CA ASP A 152 -24.87 -8.93 9.39
C ASP A 152 -24.18 -7.60 9.73
N MET A 153 -23.31 -7.57 10.75
CA MET A 153 -22.51 -6.40 11.11
C MET A 153 -21.46 -6.09 10.05
N THR A 154 -20.78 -7.09 9.47
CA THR A 154 -19.84 -6.83 8.36
C THR A 154 -20.55 -6.25 7.15
N ARG A 155 -21.74 -6.75 6.78
CA ARG A 155 -22.52 -6.19 5.67
C ARG A 155 -22.92 -4.74 5.95
N GLU A 156 -23.46 -4.45 7.14
CA GLU A 156 -23.84 -3.09 7.55
C GLU A 156 -22.64 -2.15 7.65
N ALA A 157 -21.47 -2.65 8.08
CA ALA A 157 -20.27 -1.84 8.27
C ALA A 157 -19.83 -1.16 6.97
N PHE A 158 -20.04 -1.77 5.80
CA PHE A 158 -19.81 -1.12 4.51
C PHE A 158 -20.75 0.07 4.28
N GLU A 159 -22.05 -0.08 4.58
CA GLU A 159 -23.04 1.00 4.44
C GLU A 159 -22.78 2.14 5.44
N LEU A 160 -22.50 1.80 6.71
CA LEU A 160 -22.10 2.77 7.74
C LEU A 160 -20.83 3.52 7.35
N SER A 161 -19.84 2.80 6.80
CA SER A 161 -18.59 3.37 6.32
C SER A 161 -18.85 4.40 5.22
N GLU A 162 -19.64 4.04 4.22
CA GLU A 162 -19.96 4.93 3.08
C GLU A 162 -20.75 6.17 3.50
N ASN A 163 -21.71 6.02 4.43
CA ASN A 163 -22.50 7.11 4.98
C ASN A 163 -21.66 8.09 5.83
N LEU A 164 -20.76 7.57 6.67
CA LEU A 164 -19.89 8.39 7.53
C LEU A 164 -18.62 8.89 6.82
N LYS A 165 -18.29 8.31 5.66
CA LYS A 165 -17.00 8.45 4.97
C LYS A 165 -15.82 8.17 5.91
N LEU A 166 -15.92 7.12 6.73
CA LEU A 166 -14.91 6.66 7.68
C LEU A 166 -14.75 5.13 7.58
N PRO A 167 -13.57 4.55 7.87
CA PRO A 167 -13.48 3.10 8.09
C PRO A 167 -14.34 2.70 9.30
N ILE A 168 -14.76 1.44 9.35
CA ILE A 168 -15.51 0.86 10.48
C ILE A 168 -14.79 -0.39 10.97
N ILE A 169 -14.57 -0.50 12.29
CA ILE A 169 -14.03 -1.71 12.91
C ILE A 169 -15.17 -2.70 13.14
N VAL A 170 -14.98 -3.96 12.76
CA VAL A 170 -15.82 -5.08 13.18
C VAL A 170 -14.96 -5.98 14.07
N ARG A 171 -15.31 -6.01 15.36
CA ARG A 171 -14.59 -6.76 16.39
C ARG A 171 -15.20 -8.15 16.58
N LEU A 172 -14.33 -9.14 16.72
CA LEU A 172 -14.63 -10.51 17.16
C LEU A 172 -13.68 -10.88 18.31
N THR A 173 -14.06 -11.86 19.13
CA THR A 173 -13.11 -12.57 20.02
C THR A 173 -12.91 -14.01 19.52
N THR A 174 -11.83 -14.70 19.90
CA THR A 174 -11.51 -16.07 19.44
C THR A 174 -12.71 -17.03 19.46
N ARG A 175 -13.56 -16.92 20.49
CA ARG A 175 -14.77 -17.74 20.66
C ARG A 175 -15.86 -17.46 19.62
N VAL A 176 -15.93 -16.24 19.11
CA VAL A 176 -16.81 -15.85 18.00
C VAL A 176 -16.18 -16.23 16.66
N ALA A 177 -14.91 -15.86 16.45
CA ALA A 177 -14.15 -16.09 15.22
C ALA A 177 -14.15 -17.59 14.81
N HIS A 178 -13.66 -18.47 15.68
CA HIS A 178 -13.62 -19.91 15.42
C HIS A 178 -14.93 -20.64 15.75
N GLY A 179 -15.82 -20.03 16.55
CA GLY A 179 -17.08 -20.63 16.96
C GLY A 179 -18.04 -20.82 15.78
N LYS A 180 -18.64 -22.01 15.63
CA LYS A 180 -19.54 -22.33 14.51
C LYS A 180 -21.01 -22.25 14.89
N ALA A 181 -21.79 -21.58 14.06
CA ALA A 181 -23.24 -21.45 14.23
C ALA A 181 -23.99 -21.62 12.91
N ARG A 182 -25.30 -21.85 13.01
CA ARG A 182 -26.20 -21.92 11.86
C ARG A 182 -26.53 -20.50 11.40
N VAL A 183 -25.85 -20.05 10.34
CA VAL A 183 -25.97 -18.69 9.77
C VAL A 183 -26.91 -18.70 8.57
N ARG A 184 -27.85 -17.74 8.53
CA ARG A 184 -28.75 -17.46 7.41
C ARG A 184 -28.06 -16.54 6.41
N LEU A 185 -28.03 -16.96 5.15
CA LEU A 185 -27.43 -16.18 4.06
C LEU A 185 -28.40 -15.12 3.52
N GLY A 186 -27.89 -13.93 3.25
CA GLY A 186 -28.55 -12.89 2.46
C GLY A 186 -28.31 -13.03 0.96
N SER A 187 -28.83 -12.07 0.20
CA SER A 187 -28.52 -11.89 -1.23
C SER A 187 -27.17 -11.21 -1.41
N ILE A 188 -26.40 -11.65 -2.40
CA ILE A 188 -25.12 -11.01 -2.75
C ILE A 188 -25.37 -9.79 -3.64
N GLU A 189 -24.91 -8.62 -3.21
CA GLU A 189 -24.97 -7.40 -4.00
C GLU A 189 -23.79 -7.31 -4.96
N LYS A 190 -24.05 -6.98 -6.23
CA LYS A 190 -23.01 -6.56 -7.16
C LYS A 190 -22.77 -5.06 -6.99
N SER A 191 -21.62 -4.68 -6.45
CA SER A 191 -21.20 -3.28 -6.37
C SER A 191 -21.21 -2.63 -7.76
N ARG A 192 -21.93 -1.50 -7.88
CA ARG A 192 -22.07 -0.72 -9.12
C ARG A 192 -21.25 0.58 -9.11
N ARG A 193 -20.33 0.73 -8.15
CA ARG A 193 -19.57 1.98 -7.97
C ARG A 193 -18.54 2.13 -9.10
N LYS A 194 -18.49 3.33 -9.67
CA LYS A 194 -17.45 3.72 -10.64
C LYS A 194 -16.11 3.82 -9.90
N VAL A 195 -15.08 3.17 -10.45
CA VAL A 195 -13.69 3.31 -9.96
C VAL A 195 -13.17 4.67 -10.40
N GLU A 196 -12.89 5.55 -9.45
CA GLU A 196 -12.42 6.91 -9.71
C GLU A 196 -11.67 7.45 -8.49
N PHE A 197 -10.46 7.98 -8.69
CA PHE A 197 -9.67 8.58 -7.63
C PHE A 197 -9.73 10.11 -7.71
N ASP A 198 -10.35 10.71 -6.69
CA ASP A 198 -10.39 12.16 -6.48
C ASP A 198 -8.98 12.70 -6.16
N LYS A 199 -8.42 13.54 -7.04
CA LYS A 199 -7.05 14.07 -6.91
C LYS A 199 -6.91 15.26 -5.93
N VAL A 200 -7.93 15.60 -5.13
CA VAL A 200 -7.89 16.72 -4.16
C VAL A 200 -6.91 16.45 -3.00
N SER A 201 -5.67 16.92 -3.16
CA SER A 201 -4.56 16.76 -2.20
C SER A 201 -4.89 17.25 -0.77
N SER A 202 -5.66 18.34 -0.62
CA SER A 202 -6.02 18.90 0.70
C SER A 202 -6.81 17.94 1.62
N LYS A 203 -7.39 16.86 1.05
CA LYS A 203 -8.12 15.80 1.75
C LYS A 203 -7.24 14.59 2.07
N TRP A 204 -6.24 14.32 1.24
CA TRP A 204 -5.46 13.08 1.25
C TRP A 204 -4.00 13.24 1.72
N VAL A 205 -3.51 14.48 1.82
CA VAL A 205 -2.15 14.81 2.27
C VAL A 205 -2.20 15.37 3.69
N MET A 206 -1.86 14.56 4.70
CA MET A 206 -2.04 14.88 6.13
C MET A 206 -0.92 15.73 6.75
N VAL A 207 -0.46 16.76 6.04
CA VAL A 207 0.36 17.83 6.66
C VAL A 207 -0.44 18.57 7.75
N PRO A 208 0.20 19.16 8.78
CA PRO A 208 -0.50 19.70 9.95
C PRO A 208 -1.64 20.68 9.66
N SER A 209 -1.47 21.55 8.65
CA SER A 209 -2.49 22.52 8.21
C SER A 209 -3.76 21.88 7.64
N ASN A 210 -3.64 20.70 7.03
CA ASN A 210 -4.76 19.88 6.57
C ASN A 210 -5.31 19.03 7.71
N ALA A 211 -4.44 18.36 8.47
CA ALA A 211 -4.82 17.49 9.60
C ALA A 211 -5.73 18.21 10.62
N ILE A 212 -5.42 19.45 10.99
CA ILE A 212 -6.27 20.25 11.90
C ILE A 212 -7.67 20.51 11.31
N LYS A 213 -7.77 20.77 10.00
CA LYS A 213 -9.08 20.95 9.32
C LYS A 213 -9.84 19.63 9.25
N ARG A 214 -9.16 18.53 8.91
CA ARG A 214 -9.73 17.18 8.85
C ARG A 214 -10.23 16.68 10.21
N HIS A 215 -9.53 16.98 11.30
CA HIS A 215 -9.98 16.63 12.65
C HIS A 215 -11.33 17.30 12.99
N ARG A 216 -11.56 18.55 12.57
CA ARG A 216 -12.89 19.19 12.75
C ARG A 216 -13.98 18.45 11.98
N VAL A 217 -13.70 18.02 10.74
CA VAL A 217 -14.62 17.18 9.94
C VAL A 217 -14.90 15.83 10.64
N LEU A 218 -13.86 15.17 11.18
CA LEU A 218 -14.00 13.95 11.97
C LEU A 218 -14.90 14.16 13.21
N LYS A 219 -14.76 15.28 13.94
CA LYS A 219 -15.63 15.57 15.09
C LYS A 219 -17.11 15.71 14.69
N GLU A 220 -17.43 16.32 13.56
CA GLU A 220 -18.82 16.38 13.06
C GLU A 220 -19.32 15.00 12.62
N LYS A 221 -18.50 14.21 11.90
CA LYS A 221 -18.82 12.81 11.56
C LYS A 221 -19.08 11.94 12.79
N LEU A 222 -18.34 12.12 13.88
CA LEU A 222 -18.54 11.40 15.14
C LEU A 222 -19.87 11.76 15.82
N LYS A 223 -20.37 12.99 15.69
CA LYS A 223 -21.73 13.34 16.17
C LYS A 223 -22.78 12.55 15.39
N THR A 224 -22.65 12.48 14.06
CA THR A 224 -23.52 11.66 13.20
C THR A 224 -23.42 10.19 13.57
N ALA A 225 -22.21 9.64 13.70
CA ALA A 225 -21.97 8.25 14.11
C ALA A 225 -22.57 7.93 15.49
N LYS A 226 -22.53 8.87 16.44
CA LYS A 226 -23.18 8.71 17.74
C LYS A 226 -24.72 8.69 17.64
N ALA A 227 -25.30 9.54 16.79
CA ALA A 227 -26.73 9.50 16.52
C ALA A 227 -27.16 8.19 15.82
N MET A 228 -26.31 7.64 14.94
CA MET A 228 -26.52 6.31 14.35
C MET A 228 -26.39 5.20 15.40
N ALA A 229 -25.40 5.26 16.30
CA ALA A 229 -25.24 4.31 17.39
C ALA A 229 -26.47 4.29 18.32
N ASN A 230 -27.04 5.45 18.67
CA ASN A 230 -28.28 5.54 19.45
C ASN A 230 -29.50 4.89 18.78
N ASN A 231 -29.46 4.62 17.46
CA ASN A 231 -30.55 4.03 16.67
C ASN A 231 -30.14 2.73 15.96
N SER A 232 -28.99 2.15 16.30
CA SER A 232 -28.46 0.96 15.61
C SER A 232 -29.32 -0.26 15.91
N LYS A 233 -29.73 -1.00 14.87
CA LYS A 233 -30.49 -2.26 14.98
C LYS A 233 -29.76 -3.38 15.73
N PHE A 234 -28.43 -3.25 15.89
CA PHE A 234 -27.63 -4.20 16.67
C PHE A 234 -27.59 -3.86 18.17
N ASN A 235 -28.13 -2.71 18.57
CA ASN A 235 -28.38 -2.38 19.96
C ASN A 235 -29.79 -2.87 20.33
N ILE A 236 -29.87 -3.93 21.13
CA ILE A 236 -31.12 -4.59 21.47
C ILE A 236 -31.50 -4.21 22.90
N ILE A 237 -32.70 -3.67 23.09
CA ILE A 237 -33.34 -3.50 24.39
C ILE A 237 -34.48 -4.49 24.49
N GLU A 238 -34.48 -5.29 25.54
CA GLU A 238 -35.60 -6.16 25.94
C GLU A 238 -36.03 -5.70 27.33
N ASP A 239 -37.13 -4.96 27.41
CA ASP A 239 -37.65 -4.46 28.68
C ASP A 239 -38.71 -5.42 29.22
N ASN A 240 -38.30 -6.24 30.19
CA ASN A 240 -39.16 -7.20 30.87
C ASN A 240 -39.72 -6.62 32.19
N ALA A 241 -39.71 -5.29 32.34
CA ALA A 241 -40.13 -4.56 33.54
C ALA A 241 -39.39 -4.99 34.84
N SER A 242 -38.17 -5.53 34.72
CA SER A 242 -37.35 -5.92 35.86
C SER A 242 -36.57 -4.73 36.42
N SER A 243 -36.40 -4.69 37.74
CA SER A 243 -35.61 -3.65 38.40
C SER A 243 -34.09 -3.82 38.23
N VAL A 244 -33.64 -4.96 37.69
CA VAL A 244 -32.24 -5.28 37.40
C VAL A 244 -32.04 -5.41 35.88
N GLY A 245 -31.15 -4.56 35.35
CA GLY A 245 -30.73 -4.61 33.96
C GLY A 245 -29.45 -5.41 33.77
N ILE A 246 -29.37 -6.27 32.76
CA ILE A 246 -28.10 -6.91 32.32
C ILE A 246 -27.60 -6.20 31.07
N VAL A 247 -26.34 -5.74 31.08
CA VAL A 247 -25.70 -5.02 29.98
C VAL A 247 -24.47 -5.79 29.50
N GLY A 248 -24.34 -5.97 28.18
CA GLY A 248 -23.17 -6.62 27.60
C GLY A 248 -22.93 -6.26 26.13
N SER A 249 -21.70 -6.49 25.67
CA SER A 249 -21.31 -6.43 24.26
C SER A 249 -20.66 -7.74 23.81
N GLY A 250 -20.63 -7.99 22.50
CA GLY A 250 -20.04 -9.20 21.93
C GLY A 250 -20.56 -10.50 22.57
N ILE A 251 -19.64 -11.45 22.83
CA ILE A 251 -19.96 -12.76 23.41
C ILE A 251 -20.40 -12.69 24.88
N GLY A 252 -19.98 -11.66 25.63
CA GLY A 252 -20.31 -11.50 27.06
C GLY A 252 -21.82 -11.44 27.33
N TYR A 253 -22.56 -10.78 26.43
CA TYR A 253 -24.02 -10.77 26.43
C TYR A 253 -24.60 -12.20 26.32
N TYR A 254 -24.09 -13.01 25.39
CA TYR A 254 -24.60 -14.35 25.13
C TYR A 254 -24.25 -15.35 26.23
N TYR A 255 -23.10 -15.21 26.88
CA TYR A 255 -22.79 -15.99 28.07
C TYR A 255 -23.72 -15.64 29.23
N ALA A 256 -24.00 -14.36 29.50
CA ALA A 256 -24.95 -13.99 30.54
C ALA A 256 -26.36 -14.59 30.28
N ARG A 257 -26.81 -14.54 29.02
CA ARG A 257 -28.08 -15.13 28.56
C ARG A 257 -28.14 -16.66 28.54
N SER A 258 -27.01 -17.37 28.62
CA SER A 258 -26.99 -18.84 28.70
C SER A 258 -27.08 -19.36 30.13
N ILE A 259 -27.14 -18.46 31.11
CA ILE A 259 -27.11 -18.77 32.55
C ILE A 259 -28.35 -18.22 33.25
N LEU A 260 -28.66 -16.94 33.01
CA LEU A 260 -29.84 -16.29 33.58
C LEU A 260 -31.06 -16.50 32.68
N ASP A 261 -32.21 -16.75 33.29
CA ASP A 261 -33.49 -16.74 32.60
C ASP A 261 -33.76 -15.35 32.01
N SER A 262 -34.02 -15.30 30.71
CA SER A 262 -34.26 -14.05 29.99
C SER A 262 -35.47 -13.27 30.53
N GLU A 263 -36.50 -13.93 31.06
CA GLU A 263 -37.75 -13.25 31.47
C GLU A 263 -37.60 -12.46 32.78
N ASN A 264 -36.65 -12.82 33.65
CA ASN A 264 -36.50 -12.23 34.99
C ASN A 264 -35.69 -10.91 35.02
N PHE A 265 -35.06 -10.53 33.93
CA PHE A 265 -34.19 -9.36 33.83
C PHE A 265 -34.53 -8.53 32.58
N SER A 266 -34.31 -7.22 32.63
CA SER A 266 -34.34 -6.39 31.42
C SER A 266 -32.94 -6.39 30.80
N TRP A 267 -32.83 -6.51 29.48
CA TRP A 267 -31.55 -6.71 28.78
C TRP A 267 -31.19 -5.55 27.87
N LEU A 268 -29.90 -5.20 27.85
CA LEU A 268 -29.31 -4.26 26.91
C LEU A 268 -28.07 -4.88 26.26
N LYS A 269 -28.20 -5.24 24.98
CA LYS A 269 -27.08 -5.59 24.12
C LYS A 269 -26.53 -4.35 23.43
N LEU A 270 -25.23 -4.12 23.53
CA LEU A 270 -24.52 -3.11 22.75
C LEU A 270 -23.81 -3.79 21.57
N GLY A 271 -24.31 -3.56 20.36
CA GLY A 271 -23.70 -4.00 19.10
C GLY A 271 -22.85 -2.92 18.42
N MET A 272 -23.25 -1.64 18.49
CA MET A 272 -22.39 -0.51 18.11
C MET A 272 -21.82 0.14 19.37
N VAL A 273 -20.59 -0.24 19.72
CA VAL A 273 -19.97 0.05 21.02
C VAL A 273 -19.25 1.39 21.04
N TYR A 274 -18.67 1.81 19.90
CA TYR A 274 -18.09 3.14 19.72
C TYR A 274 -18.61 3.81 18.44
N PRO A 275 -19.03 5.10 18.48
CA PRO A 275 -19.18 5.94 19.68
C PRO A 275 -20.25 5.41 20.65
N PHE A 276 -20.02 5.57 21.95
CA PHE A 276 -20.90 5.03 22.99
C PHE A 276 -22.34 5.61 22.89
N PRO A 277 -23.40 4.77 22.81
CA PRO A 277 -24.78 5.20 22.55
C PRO A 277 -25.47 5.72 23.83
N SER A 278 -24.98 6.85 24.33
CA SER A 278 -25.35 7.38 25.66
C SER A 278 -26.84 7.72 25.83
N GLU A 279 -27.58 8.01 24.76
CA GLU A 279 -29.02 8.33 24.87
C GLU A 279 -29.87 7.06 24.98
N LEU A 280 -29.51 6.02 24.22
CA LEU A 280 -30.13 4.70 24.30
C LEU A 280 -29.89 4.09 25.69
N VAL A 281 -28.64 4.14 26.17
CA VAL A 281 -28.25 3.75 27.53
C VAL A 281 -29.04 4.54 28.58
N ARG A 282 -29.21 5.86 28.41
CA ARG A 282 -29.98 6.68 29.34
C ARG A 282 -31.46 6.31 29.37
N LYS A 283 -32.06 6.01 28.22
CA LYS A 283 -33.46 5.54 28.14
C LYS A 283 -33.63 4.24 28.92
N PHE A 284 -32.77 3.25 28.66
CA PHE A 284 -32.77 1.97 29.40
C PHE A 284 -32.55 2.19 30.91
N SER A 285 -31.64 3.10 31.28
CA SER A 285 -31.35 3.42 32.69
C SER A 285 -32.54 3.94 33.47
N ASN A 286 -33.49 4.64 32.83
CA ASN A 286 -34.67 5.15 33.53
C ASN A 286 -35.63 4.03 34.00
N ASN A 287 -35.48 2.81 33.48
CA ASN A 287 -36.40 1.69 33.73
C ASN A 287 -35.83 0.65 34.72
N VAL A 288 -34.56 0.78 35.14
CA VAL A 288 -33.88 -0.16 36.04
C VAL A 288 -33.22 0.56 37.22
N ASN A 289 -33.16 -0.09 38.38
CA ASN A 289 -32.52 0.47 39.59
C ASN A 289 -31.05 0.03 39.74
N LYS A 290 -30.63 -0.99 38.99
CA LYS A 290 -29.31 -1.64 39.07
C LYS A 290 -28.92 -2.18 37.70
N MET A 291 -27.64 -2.09 37.34
CA MET A 291 -27.09 -2.70 36.12
C MET A 291 -25.97 -3.69 36.46
N LEU A 292 -26.04 -4.91 35.94
CA LEU A 292 -24.94 -5.86 35.92
C LEU A 292 -24.24 -5.79 34.56
N VAL A 293 -22.91 -5.66 34.53
CA VAL A 293 -22.13 -5.51 33.28
C VAL A 293 -21.26 -6.73 33.04
N VAL A 294 -21.42 -7.35 31.87
CA VAL A 294 -20.64 -8.52 31.44
C VAL A 294 -19.87 -8.20 30.16
N GLU A 295 -18.55 -8.09 30.28
CA GLU A 295 -17.62 -7.84 29.18
C GLU A 295 -16.30 -8.60 29.38
N GLU A 296 -15.75 -9.18 28.31
CA GLU A 296 -14.40 -9.80 28.32
C GLU A 296 -13.31 -8.72 28.41
N LEU A 297 -12.09 -9.11 28.79
CA LEU A 297 -10.93 -8.22 28.91
C LEU A 297 -11.15 -7.06 29.88
N ARG A 298 -11.08 -5.81 29.44
CA ARG A 298 -11.03 -4.63 30.32
C ARG A 298 -12.42 -4.00 30.51
N PRO A 299 -12.68 -3.28 31.62
CA PRO A 299 -13.99 -2.70 31.94
C PRO A 299 -14.32 -1.44 31.08
N TYR A 300 -14.52 -1.58 29.78
CA TYR A 300 -14.84 -0.47 28.88
C TYR A 300 -16.29 0.02 29.05
N VAL A 301 -17.25 -0.90 28.98
CA VAL A 301 -18.68 -0.61 29.08
C VAL A 301 -19.03 -0.20 30.50
N GLU A 302 -18.49 -0.89 31.51
CA GLU A 302 -18.65 -0.55 32.93
C GLU A 302 -18.19 0.88 33.22
N ASN A 303 -16.98 1.26 32.79
CA ASN A 303 -16.48 2.62 33.00
C ASN A 303 -17.28 3.68 32.21
N SER A 304 -17.81 3.32 31.04
CA SER A 304 -18.70 4.21 30.29
C SER A 304 -20.06 4.42 30.98
N LEU A 305 -20.54 3.41 31.71
CA LEU A 305 -21.79 3.45 32.48
C LEU A 305 -21.67 4.19 33.81
N LYS A 306 -20.49 4.33 34.42
CA LYS A 306 -20.28 5.08 35.68
C LYS A 306 -20.69 6.56 35.63
N CYS A 307 -20.94 7.13 34.44
CA CYS A 307 -21.51 8.48 34.32
C CYS A 307 -23.04 8.54 34.48
N VAL A 308 -23.72 7.38 34.48
CA VAL A 308 -25.15 7.22 34.77
C VAL A 308 -25.33 7.13 36.30
N ARG A 309 -26.34 7.82 36.85
CA ARG A 309 -26.56 7.91 38.31
C ARG A 309 -27.28 6.68 38.89
N ILE A 310 -26.80 5.49 38.59
CA ILE A 310 -27.40 4.19 38.95
C ILE A 310 -26.30 3.25 39.47
N GLU A 311 -26.65 2.27 40.31
CA GLU A 311 -25.72 1.26 40.78
C GLU A 311 -25.28 0.35 39.62
N VAL A 312 -24.00 0.41 39.25
CA VAL A 312 -23.38 -0.43 38.20
C VAL A 312 -22.44 -1.44 38.87
N LEU A 313 -22.72 -2.73 38.69
CA LEU A 313 -21.90 -3.83 39.17
C LEU A 313 -21.25 -4.52 37.97
N GLY A 314 -19.96 -4.28 37.76
CA GLY A 314 -19.15 -4.96 36.75
C GLY A 314 -18.04 -5.81 37.39
N LYS A 315 -16.86 -5.82 36.79
CA LYS A 315 -15.77 -6.77 37.10
C LYS A 315 -15.35 -6.75 38.58
N GLU A 316 -15.15 -5.57 39.15
CA GLU A 316 -14.74 -5.39 40.56
C GLU A 316 -15.74 -6.01 41.55
N LYS A 317 -17.04 -5.97 41.25
CA LYS A 317 -18.11 -6.44 42.15
C LYS A 317 -18.60 -7.85 41.85
N LEU A 318 -18.36 -8.34 40.64
CA LEU A 318 -18.66 -9.72 40.22
C LEU A 318 -17.46 -10.67 40.42
N GLU A 319 -16.29 -10.14 40.80
CA GLU A 319 -15.00 -10.86 40.85
C GLU A 319 -14.68 -11.55 39.53
N LEU A 320 -14.93 -10.84 38.41
CA LEU A 320 -14.62 -11.32 37.06
C LEU A 320 -13.25 -10.80 36.62
N ASP A 321 -12.39 -11.70 36.13
CA ASP A 321 -11.04 -11.38 35.67
C ASP A 321 -11.02 -10.28 34.58
N GLU A 322 -9.94 -9.49 34.57
CA GLU A 322 -9.55 -8.67 33.40
C GLU A 322 -8.67 -9.43 32.39
N ILE A 323 -8.39 -10.71 32.67
CA ILE A 323 -7.42 -11.58 32.03
C ILE A 323 -8.12 -12.88 31.58
N GLY A 324 -7.86 -13.33 30.36
CA GLY A 324 -8.35 -14.59 29.84
C GLY A 324 -9.72 -14.50 29.14
N GLU A 325 -10.14 -15.64 28.58
CA GLU A 325 -11.49 -15.81 28.06
C GLU A 325 -12.51 -16.04 29.17
N PHE A 326 -13.73 -15.57 28.95
CA PHE A 326 -14.87 -15.96 29.78
C PHE A 326 -15.42 -17.31 29.33
N THR A 327 -15.90 -18.08 30.31
CA THR A 327 -16.68 -19.30 30.10
C THR A 327 -18.05 -19.14 30.76
N PRO A 328 -19.09 -19.88 30.32
CA PRO A 328 -20.38 -19.89 31.01
C PRO A 328 -20.25 -20.26 32.50
N ASP A 329 -19.30 -21.12 32.86
CA ASP A 329 -19.10 -21.54 34.25
C ASP A 329 -18.53 -20.41 35.12
N LYS A 330 -17.52 -19.66 34.65
CA LYS A 330 -17.00 -18.47 35.35
C LYS A 330 -18.10 -17.43 35.63
N ILE A 331 -18.95 -17.17 34.65
CA ILE A 331 -20.05 -16.19 34.80
C ILE A 331 -21.17 -16.75 35.70
N ARG A 332 -21.42 -18.07 35.65
CA ARG A 332 -22.38 -18.75 36.54
C ARG A 332 -21.94 -18.67 37.99
N GLU A 333 -20.65 -18.83 38.28
CA GLU A 333 -20.11 -18.61 39.62
C GLU A 333 -20.25 -17.17 40.10
N ALA A 334 -19.97 -16.18 39.23
CA ALA A 334 -20.16 -14.76 39.56
C ALA A 334 -21.63 -14.42 39.86
N PHE A 335 -22.58 -14.95 39.10
CA PHE A 335 -24.01 -14.78 39.35
C PHE A 335 -24.52 -15.59 40.56
N ALA A 336 -23.92 -16.74 40.86
CA ALA A 336 -24.23 -17.52 42.06
C ALA A 336 -23.85 -16.78 43.36
N LYS A 337 -22.75 -16.00 43.35
CA LYS A 337 -22.38 -15.11 44.48
C LYS A 337 -23.46 -14.04 44.77
N LEU A 338 -24.20 -13.62 43.75
CA LEU A 338 -25.33 -12.68 43.88
C LEU A 338 -26.68 -13.39 44.13
N GLY A 339 -26.70 -14.72 44.24
CA GLY A 339 -27.94 -15.50 44.38
C GLY A 339 -28.80 -15.58 43.12
N LEU A 340 -28.23 -15.28 41.94
CA LEU A 340 -28.95 -15.23 40.66
C LEU A 340 -28.81 -16.53 39.83
N ALA A 341 -27.93 -17.45 40.23
CA ALA A 341 -27.71 -18.72 39.54
C ALA A 341 -27.27 -19.82 40.52
N GLU A 342 -27.45 -21.09 40.13
CA GLU A 342 -26.88 -22.23 40.87
C GLU A 342 -25.38 -22.38 40.62
N LYS A 343 -24.64 -22.86 41.63
CA LYS A 343 -23.18 -23.04 41.56
C LYS A 343 -22.81 -24.21 40.64
N ALA A 344 -21.79 -24.03 39.79
CA ALA A 344 -21.33 -25.05 38.86
C ALA A 344 -20.71 -26.27 39.59
N GLU A 345 -20.86 -27.47 38.99
CA GLU A 345 -20.12 -28.65 39.40
C GLU A 345 -18.65 -28.56 38.92
N THR A 346 -17.70 -28.55 39.85
CA THR A 346 -16.27 -28.52 39.52
C THR A 346 -15.82 -29.85 38.92
N ARG A 347 -15.41 -29.82 37.65
CA ARG A 347 -14.69 -30.94 37.02
C ARG A 347 -13.21 -30.91 37.43
N PRO A 348 -12.57 -32.07 37.69
CA PRO A 348 -11.15 -32.11 38.01
C PRO A 348 -10.31 -31.65 36.80
N GLU A 349 -9.36 -30.75 37.03
CA GLU A 349 -8.35 -30.39 36.03
C GLU A 349 -7.50 -31.61 35.67
N LEU A 350 -7.35 -31.85 34.38
CA LEU A 350 -6.43 -32.85 33.84
C LEU A 350 -5.08 -32.19 33.57
N ASP A 351 -4.02 -32.70 34.19
CA ASP A 351 -2.65 -32.26 33.96
C ASP A 351 -2.23 -32.63 32.52
N LEU A 352 -2.28 -31.64 31.63
CA LEU A 352 -1.97 -31.79 30.20
C LEU A 352 -0.65 -31.10 29.87
N PRO A 353 0.29 -31.76 29.16
CA PRO A 353 1.58 -31.16 28.82
C PRO A 353 1.43 -30.00 27.83
N ALA A 354 2.07 -28.87 28.15
CA ALA A 354 2.06 -27.66 27.33
C ALA A 354 2.66 -27.89 25.93
N ARG A 355 2.05 -27.28 24.90
CA ARG A 355 2.49 -27.34 23.50
C ARG A 355 2.76 -25.93 22.95
N PRO A 356 3.97 -25.37 23.11
CA PRO A 356 4.30 -24.07 22.54
C PRO A 356 4.40 -24.11 21.00
N PRO A 357 4.18 -22.99 20.29
CA PRO A 357 4.32 -22.93 18.84
C PRO A 357 5.76 -23.21 18.37
N VAL A 358 5.92 -24.07 17.38
CA VAL A 358 7.21 -24.40 16.76
C VAL A 358 7.09 -24.41 15.24
N LEU A 359 8.18 -24.06 14.52
CA LEU A 359 8.23 -24.24 13.07
C LEU A 359 8.10 -25.72 12.72
N CYS A 360 7.21 -26.03 11.76
CA CYS A 360 6.93 -27.41 11.38
C CYS A 360 8.18 -28.14 10.86
N PRO A 361 8.38 -29.43 11.22
CA PRO A 361 9.44 -30.26 10.64
C PRO A 361 9.35 -30.26 9.10
N GLY A 362 10.46 -29.93 8.42
CA GLY A 362 10.50 -29.85 6.95
C GLY A 362 10.15 -28.49 6.34
N CYS A 363 9.99 -27.42 7.13
CA CYS A 363 9.58 -26.10 6.65
C CYS A 363 10.54 -25.49 5.58
N PRO A 364 10.06 -25.15 4.36
CA PRO A 364 10.91 -24.72 3.24
C PRO A 364 11.49 -23.31 3.37
N HIS A 365 11.00 -22.47 4.29
CA HIS A 365 11.52 -21.12 4.52
C HIS A 365 13.03 -21.11 4.85
N ARG A 366 13.56 -22.19 5.43
CA ARG A 366 15.01 -22.35 5.69
C ARG A 366 15.85 -22.41 4.40
N ALA A 367 15.31 -22.98 3.31
CA ALA A 367 16.02 -23.08 2.03
C ALA A 367 15.87 -21.81 1.18
N PHE A 368 14.76 -21.08 1.33
CA PHE A 368 14.46 -19.87 0.55
C PHE A 368 15.47 -18.74 0.75
N TYR A 369 15.92 -18.49 1.99
CA TYR A 369 16.91 -17.46 2.32
C TYR A 369 18.28 -17.63 1.65
N TYR A 370 18.57 -18.79 1.07
CA TYR A 370 19.83 -19.06 0.36
C TYR A 370 19.81 -18.60 -1.12
N ALA A 371 18.64 -18.48 -1.75
CA ALA A 371 18.52 -18.42 -3.21
C ALA A 371 18.31 -17.02 -3.83
N LEU A 372 18.09 -15.97 -3.02
CA LEU A 372 17.41 -14.73 -3.43
C LEU A 372 18.25 -13.65 -4.18
N ASN A 373 19.27 -14.00 -4.98
CA ASN A 373 20.35 -13.05 -5.38
C ASN A 373 20.66 -12.83 -6.91
N ALA A 374 19.72 -12.73 -7.90
CA ALA A 374 20.10 -12.55 -9.36
C ALA A 374 19.14 -11.92 -10.50
N ALA A 375 19.39 -10.64 -10.95
CA ALA A 375 19.54 -9.94 -12.32
C ALA A 375 18.56 -9.78 -13.59
N SER A 376 18.54 -8.61 -14.38
CA SER A 376 18.46 -8.35 -15.93
C SER A 376 17.98 -6.93 -16.59
N GLN A 377 18.39 -6.41 -17.84
CA GLN A 377 17.99 -5.08 -18.59
C GLN A 377 18.32 -4.78 -20.17
N PHE A 378 17.86 -3.68 -20.93
CA PHE A 378 18.12 -3.31 -22.43
C PHE A 378 17.89 -1.82 -23.10
N VAL A 379 18.08 -1.55 -24.47
CA VAL A 379 18.27 -0.22 -25.30
C VAL A 379 17.12 0.33 -26.28
N SER A 380 17.02 1.66 -26.65
CA SER A 380 15.98 2.32 -27.57
C SER A 380 16.35 3.60 -28.45
N CYS A 381 15.39 4.19 -29.23
CA CYS A 381 15.51 5.39 -30.13
C CYS A 381 14.22 6.29 -30.26
N ASP A 382 14.34 7.62 -30.43
CA ASP A 382 13.27 8.60 -30.75
C ASP A 382 13.38 9.16 -32.20
N PRO A 383 12.41 8.88 -33.09
CA PRO A 383 12.48 9.27 -34.50
C PRO A 383 12.36 10.77 -34.78
N ARG A 384 11.81 11.57 -33.84
CA ARG A 384 11.58 13.02 -34.09
C ARG A 384 12.86 13.85 -34.03
N LYS A 385 13.90 13.29 -33.40
CA LYS A 385 15.24 13.88 -33.32
C LYS A 385 16.21 13.25 -34.31
N CYS A 386 15.86 12.11 -34.90
CA CYS A 386 16.76 11.38 -35.77
C CYS A 386 16.85 12.08 -37.12
N THR A 387 17.95 12.79 -37.37
CA THR A 387 18.26 13.42 -38.66
C THR A 387 18.72 12.41 -39.73
N GLY A 388 18.85 11.12 -39.39
CA GLY A 388 19.35 10.10 -40.31
C GLY A 388 20.81 10.35 -40.72
N CYS A 389 21.62 10.85 -39.77
CA CYS A 389 23.02 11.24 -39.95
C CYS A 389 24.03 10.09 -39.86
N ASP A 390 23.55 8.85 -39.68
CA ASP A 390 24.29 7.58 -39.69
C ASP A 390 25.46 7.43 -38.68
N VAL A 391 25.76 8.46 -37.88
CA VAL A 391 26.82 8.46 -36.85
C VAL A 391 26.70 7.26 -35.89
N CYS A 392 25.49 6.87 -35.53
CA CYS A 392 25.24 5.70 -34.68
C CYS A 392 25.65 4.38 -35.35
N GLU A 393 25.55 4.28 -36.68
CA GLU A 393 26.01 3.11 -37.43
C GLU A 393 27.54 3.05 -37.43
N TYR A 394 28.19 4.17 -37.81
CA TYR A 394 29.66 4.32 -37.84
C TYR A 394 30.31 4.05 -36.47
N VAL A 395 29.72 4.55 -35.39
CA VAL A 395 30.23 4.33 -34.02
C VAL A 395 30.11 2.87 -33.63
N CYS A 396 28.98 2.22 -33.93
CA CYS A 396 28.80 0.80 -33.61
C CYS A 396 29.68 -0.12 -34.48
N SER A 397 29.93 0.19 -35.76
CA SER A 397 30.92 -0.56 -36.57
C SER A 397 32.35 -0.29 -36.10
N SER A 398 32.67 0.96 -35.75
CA SER A 398 33.97 1.34 -35.20
C SER A 398 34.24 0.62 -33.89
N GLU A 399 33.26 0.50 -32.99
CA GLU A 399 33.49 -0.21 -31.75
C GLU A 399 33.56 -1.73 -31.94
N LYS A 400 32.65 -2.33 -32.70
CA LYS A 400 32.53 -3.79 -32.78
C LYS A 400 33.42 -4.47 -33.81
N GLU A 401 33.75 -3.76 -34.89
CA GLU A 401 34.54 -4.28 -36.02
C GLU A 401 35.81 -3.47 -36.27
N LYS A 402 36.12 -2.49 -35.39
CA LYS A 402 37.28 -1.58 -35.48
C LYS A 402 37.44 -0.93 -36.87
N THR A 403 36.31 -0.67 -37.53
CA THR A 403 36.22 -0.06 -38.87
C THR A 403 35.04 0.90 -39.00
N PHE A 404 35.23 2.01 -39.73
CA PHE A 404 34.17 2.98 -40.03
C PHE A 404 33.36 2.56 -41.27
N ASN A 405 32.69 1.41 -41.21
CA ASN A 405 31.82 0.92 -42.28
C ASN A 405 30.40 0.69 -41.76
N PRO A 406 29.44 1.57 -42.11
CA PRO A 406 28.07 1.50 -41.61
C PRO A 406 27.40 0.15 -41.87
N THR A 407 27.69 -0.53 -42.99
CA THR A 407 27.05 -1.82 -43.35
C THR A 407 27.40 -2.97 -42.40
N LYS A 408 28.46 -2.84 -41.59
CA LYS A 408 28.85 -3.81 -40.55
C LYS A 408 28.24 -3.53 -39.17
N SER A 409 27.47 -2.45 -39.04
CA SER A 409 26.84 -2.03 -37.80
C SER A 409 25.69 -2.95 -37.34
N ARG A 410 25.51 -3.03 -36.02
CA ARG A 410 24.42 -3.77 -35.34
C ARG A 410 23.22 -2.88 -34.97
N ILE A 411 23.25 -1.63 -35.42
CA ILE A 411 22.14 -0.66 -35.38
C ILE A 411 21.94 -0.12 -36.80
N ARG A 412 20.69 0.15 -37.18
CA ARG A 412 20.32 0.63 -38.53
C ARG A 412 19.62 1.97 -38.50
N ALA A 413 20.16 2.98 -39.16
CA ALA A 413 19.45 4.22 -39.47
C ALA A 413 18.60 4.04 -40.74
N ILE A 414 17.29 4.24 -40.61
CA ILE A 414 16.30 4.03 -41.66
C ILE A 414 15.62 5.38 -41.92
N ARG A 415 15.64 5.83 -43.18
CA ARG A 415 14.90 7.02 -43.61
C ARG A 415 13.52 6.59 -44.08
N LEU A 416 12.47 6.97 -43.36
CA LEU A 416 11.10 6.48 -43.59
C LEU A 416 10.33 7.38 -44.57
N ASN A 417 10.57 8.69 -44.54
CA ASN A 417 10.07 9.67 -45.50
C ASN A 417 10.95 10.94 -45.48
N THR A 418 10.60 11.97 -46.26
CA THR A 418 11.35 13.23 -46.39
C THR A 418 11.51 14.04 -45.10
N LEU A 419 10.78 13.71 -44.03
CA LEU A 419 10.71 14.45 -42.77
C LEU A 419 10.94 13.57 -41.52
N SER A 420 11.28 12.28 -41.67
CA SER A 420 11.33 11.33 -40.55
C SER A 420 12.32 10.18 -40.79
N ASN A 421 13.25 10.02 -39.85
CA ASN A 421 14.21 8.92 -39.82
C ASN A 421 14.12 8.20 -38.46
N LEU A 422 14.64 6.97 -38.37
CA LEU A 422 14.62 6.16 -37.15
C LEU A 422 15.85 5.26 -37.10
N ALA A 423 16.48 5.11 -35.93
CA ALA A 423 17.56 4.14 -35.72
C ALA A 423 17.07 2.91 -34.93
N VAL A 424 17.42 1.69 -35.37
CA VAL A 424 16.83 0.44 -34.87
C VAL A 424 17.89 -0.61 -34.49
N ALA A 425 17.73 -1.23 -33.32
CA ALA A 425 18.62 -2.25 -32.76
C ALA A 425 17.83 -3.34 -31.99
N CYS A 426 18.51 -4.39 -31.54
CA CYS A 426 17.91 -5.55 -30.86
C CYS A 426 17.20 -5.17 -29.54
N ARG A 427 16.01 -5.75 -29.32
CA ARG A 427 15.14 -5.50 -28.15
C ARG A 427 15.09 -6.65 -27.13
N THR A 428 16.02 -7.61 -27.23
CA THR A 428 16.15 -8.74 -26.28
C THR A 428 14.82 -9.44 -25.93
N CYS A 429 13.98 -9.67 -26.95
CA CYS A 429 12.60 -10.11 -26.79
C CYS A 429 12.50 -11.43 -26.00
N LYS A 430 11.57 -11.51 -25.05
CA LYS A 430 11.39 -12.65 -24.13
C LYS A 430 11.34 -14.01 -24.83
N ASP A 431 10.55 -14.09 -25.90
CA ASP A 431 10.30 -15.33 -26.66
C ASP A 431 11.19 -15.43 -27.92
N ALA A 432 12.08 -14.45 -28.13
CA ALA A 432 13.09 -14.35 -29.18
C ALA A 432 12.75 -15.03 -30.53
N PRO A 433 11.79 -14.52 -31.32
CA PRO A 433 11.37 -15.16 -32.58
C PRO A 433 12.51 -15.44 -33.57
N CYS A 434 13.55 -14.59 -33.58
CA CYS A 434 14.76 -14.79 -34.39
C CYS A 434 15.61 -16.01 -33.96
N VAL A 435 15.55 -16.43 -32.69
CA VAL A 435 16.15 -17.69 -32.19
C VAL A 435 15.31 -18.87 -32.67
N VAL A 436 14.00 -18.82 -32.45
CA VAL A 436 13.06 -19.91 -32.81
C VAL A 436 13.04 -20.17 -34.32
N ALA A 437 13.16 -19.12 -35.14
CA ALA A 437 13.19 -19.22 -36.60
C ALA A 437 14.58 -19.61 -37.18
N CYS A 438 15.58 -19.97 -36.36
CA CYS A 438 16.91 -20.33 -36.86
C CYS A 438 17.00 -21.85 -37.14
N PRO A 439 17.01 -22.32 -38.42
CA PRO A 439 16.98 -23.75 -38.75
C PRO A 439 18.32 -24.49 -38.50
N LYS A 440 19.29 -23.84 -37.85
CA LYS A 440 20.64 -24.34 -37.57
C LYS A 440 21.05 -24.19 -36.09
N ASP A 441 20.13 -23.77 -35.22
CA ASP A 441 20.39 -23.48 -33.80
C ASP A 441 21.62 -22.57 -33.57
N ALA A 442 21.81 -21.61 -34.48
CA ALA A 442 22.96 -20.72 -34.49
C ALA A 442 22.73 -19.44 -33.68
N LEU A 443 21.49 -19.13 -33.32
CA LEU A 443 21.14 -18.02 -32.43
C LEU A 443 20.69 -18.62 -31.09
N ARG A 444 21.15 -18.06 -29.97
CA ARG A 444 20.72 -18.46 -28.63
C ARG A 444 20.51 -17.26 -27.72
N LEU A 445 19.46 -17.29 -26.90
CA LEU A 445 19.29 -16.32 -25.82
C LEU A 445 20.34 -16.62 -24.73
N SER A 446 21.21 -15.66 -24.45
CA SER A 446 22.17 -15.73 -23.36
C SER A 446 21.42 -15.57 -22.03
N LEU A 447 21.52 -16.56 -21.14
CA LEU A 447 20.86 -16.50 -19.82
C LEU A 447 21.53 -15.50 -18.87
N GLU A 448 22.80 -15.16 -19.12
CA GLU A 448 23.63 -14.32 -18.25
C GLU A 448 23.33 -12.81 -18.38
N ASN A 449 22.97 -12.37 -19.59
CA ASN A 449 22.72 -10.95 -19.89
C ASN A 449 21.49 -10.70 -20.79
N ARG A 450 20.68 -11.74 -21.05
CA ARG A 450 19.49 -11.74 -21.93
C ARG A 450 19.71 -11.22 -23.36
N THR A 451 20.95 -11.17 -23.84
CA THR A 451 21.27 -10.83 -25.24
C THR A 451 21.09 -12.03 -26.18
N ILE A 452 20.92 -11.79 -27.48
CA ILE A 452 20.91 -12.86 -28.48
C ILE A 452 22.34 -13.07 -28.98
N ALA A 453 22.97 -14.16 -28.55
CA ALA A 453 24.30 -14.56 -29.00
C ALA A 453 24.20 -15.35 -30.31
N VAL A 454 25.07 -15.03 -31.28
CA VAL A 454 25.16 -15.72 -32.57
C VAL A 454 26.43 -16.59 -32.60
N ASP A 455 26.26 -17.90 -32.84
CA ASP A 455 27.34 -18.83 -33.14
C ASP A 455 27.69 -18.75 -34.63
N SER A 456 28.82 -18.09 -34.93
CA SER A 456 29.30 -17.87 -36.29
C SER A 456 29.72 -19.14 -37.03
N LYS A 457 29.98 -20.25 -36.31
CA LYS A 457 30.31 -21.55 -36.92
C LYS A 457 29.07 -22.31 -37.38
N LYS A 458 27.94 -22.15 -36.67
CA LYS A 458 26.66 -22.78 -37.01
C LYS A 458 25.80 -21.96 -37.98
N CYS A 459 25.91 -20.63 -37.94
CA CYS A 459 25.17 -19.76 -38.84
C CYS A 459 25.65 -20.00 -40.28
N ASP A 460 24.77 -20.45 -41.16
CA ASP A 460 25.06 -20.74 -42.58
C ASP A 460 24.75 -19.56 -43.52
N GLY A 461 24.09 -18.52 -43.01
CA GLY A 461 23.72 -17.32 -43.76
C GLY A 461 22.30 -17.33 -44.35
N CYS A 462 21.47 -18.32 -44.01
CA CYS A 462 20.12 -18.52 -44.58
C CYS A 462 19.08 -17.40 -44.36
N GLY A 463 19.35 -16.38 -43.52
CA GLY A 463 18.53 -15.17 -43.42
C GLY A 463 17.18 -15.28 -42.69
N TRP A 464 16.69 -16.48 -42.32
CA TRP A 464 15.38 -16.66 -41.66
C TRP A 464 15.18 -15.81 -40.39
N CYS A 465 16.23 -15.62 -39.59
CA CYS A 465 16.21 -14.77 -38.40
C CYS A 465 15.99 -13.27 -38.69
N ILE A 466 16.24 -12.81 -39.92
CA ILE A 466 15.93 -11.44 -40.38
C ILE A 466 14.44 -11.34 -40.72
N ALA A 467 13.91 -12.29 -41.51
CA ALA A 467 12.49 -12.34 -41.85
C ALA A 467 11.59 -12.51 -40.61
N ALA A 468 12.06 -13.24 -39.59
CA ALA A 468 11.37 -13.39 -38.30
C ALA A 468 11.58 -12.22 -37.32
N CYS A 469 12.42 -11.23 -37.66
CA CYS A 469 12.62 -10.06 -36.80
C CYS A 469 11.61 -8.98 -37.15
N GLU A 470 10.49 -8.94 -36.42
CA GLU A 470 9.40 -7.96 -36.57
C GLU A 470 9.86 -6.49 -36.51
N TYR A 471 11.04 -6.23 -35.95
CA TYR A 471 11.64 -4.90 -35.82
C TYR A 471 12.75 -4.62 -36.84
N GLY A 472 13.13 -5.55 -37.73
CA GLY A 472 14.23 -5.36 -38.68
C GLY A 472 15.61 -5.16 -38.03
N ALA A 473 15.78 -5.62 -36.79
CA ALA A 473 16.96 -5.39 -35.95
C ALA A 473 18.11 -6.41 -36.14
N VAL A 474 17.91 -7.41 -36.99
CA VAL A 474 18.92 -8.42 -37.36
C VAL A 474 19.37 -8.12 -38.79
N THR A 475 20.68 -8.11 -39.04
CA THR A 475 21.25 -7.90 -40.38
C THR A 475 22.34 -8.92 -40.68
N MET A 476 22.79 -9.03 -41.93
CA MET A 476 23.92 -9.90 -42.30
C MET A 476 25.21 -9.09 -42.37
N HIS A 477 26.30 -9.62 -41.82
CA HIS A 477 27.62 -9.06 -42.01
C HIS A 477 28.11 -9.32 -43.45
N PRO A 478 28.49 -8.28 -44.22
CA PRO A 478 28.70 -8.37 -45.66
C PRO A 478 29.81 -9.36 -46.06
N ASP A 479 30.93 -9.38 -45.34
CA ASP A 479 32.10 -10.18 -45.74
C ASP A 479 32.01 -11.67 -45.35
N THR A 480 31.17 -11.99 -44.36
CA THR A 480 31.15 -13.33 -43.72
C THR A 480 29.84 -14.07 -43.92
N GLY A 481 28.80 -13.38 -44.39
CA GLY A 481 27.47 -13.94 -44.58
C GLY A 481 26.86 -14.47 -43.28
N LYS A 482 27.21 -13.91 -42.11
CA LYS A 482 26.67 -14.31 -40.79
C LYS A 482 25.73 -13.25 -40.22
N ALA A 483 24.74 -13.67 -39.44
CA ALA A 483 23.83 -12.74 -38.78
C ALA A 483 24.57 -11.92 -37.69
N ILE A 484 24.30 -10.62 -37.64
CA ILE A 484 24.79 -9.69 -36.61
C ILE A 484 23.61 -9.01 -35.92
N ILE A 485 23.70 -8.93 -34.60
CA ILE A 485 22.64 -8.48 -33.69
C ILE A 485 23.28 -7.60 -32.61
N CYS A 486 22.56 -6.58 -32.16
CA CYS A 486 23.02 -5.75 -31.05
C CYS A 486 23.10 -6.57 -29.76
N ASP A 487 24.30 -6.58 -29.16
CA ASP A 487 24.67 -7.24 -27.90
C ASP A 487 24.64 -6.26 -26.70
N THR A 488 23.94 -5.13 -26.89
CA THR A 488 23.82 -3.98 -25.97
C THR A 488 25.15 -3.40 -25.46
N CYS A 489 26.30 -3.76 -26.05
CA CYS A 489 27.63 -3.42 -25.56
C CYS A 489 27.79 -3.70 -24.05
N ASN A 490 27.33 -4.86 -23.58
CA ASN A 490 27.35 -5.25 -22.16
C ASN A 490 26.66 -4.23 -21.22
N GLY A 491 25.63 -3.54 -21.72
CA GLY A 491 24.86 -2.54 -20.96
C GLY A 491 25.30 -1.08 -21.16
N ALA A 492 26.38 -0.83 -21.92
CA ALA A 492 26.89 0.52 -22.22
C ALA A 492 26.96 0.76 -23.75
N PRO A 493 25.83 1.00 -24.44
CA PRO A 493 25.78 1.15 -25.89
C PRO A 493 26.41 2.46 -26.39
N GLU A 494 27.65 2.42 -26.88
CA GLU A 494 28.36 3.56 -27.49
C GLU A 494 27.54 4.34 -28.53
N CYS A 495 26.70 3.67 -29.33
CA CYS A 495 25.85 4.37 -30.31
C CYS A 495 24.81 5.31 -29.68
N VAL A 496 24.43 5.11 -28.41
CA VAL A 496 23.62 6.06 -27.63
C VAL A 496 24.47 7.25 -27.17
N GLN A 497 25.69 6.99 -26.68
CA GLN A 497 26.62 8.01 -26.18
C GLN A 497 27.05 9.00 -27.27
N TRP A 498 27.27 8.53 -28.50
CA TRP A 498 27.76 9.34 -29.62
C TRP A 498 26.66 9.84 -30.57
N CYS A 499 25.38 9.78 -30.18
CA CYS A 499 24.30 10.27 -31.03
C CYS A 499 24.24 11.81 -31.00
N PRO A 500 24.59 12.55 -32.08
CA PRO A 500 24.80 14.00 -32.01
C PRO A 500 23.52 14.78 -31.69
N GLU A 501 22.37 14.32 -32.21
CA GLU A 501 21.05 14.92 -31.97
C GLU A 501 20.40 14.44 -30.65
N GLY A 502 21.05 13.54 -29.91
CA GLY A 502 20.42 12.87 -28.76
C GLY A 502 19.14 12.12 -29.12
N ALA A 503 19.10 11.54 -30.33
CA ALA A 503 17.98 10.78 -30.88
C ALA A 503 17.97 9.29 -30.44
N LEU A 504 19.09 8.79 -29.91
CA LEU A 504 19.17 7.48 -29.31
C LEU A 504 19.12 7.60 -27.79
N SER A 505 18.41 6.67 -27.15
CA SER A 505 18.30 6.63 -25.70
C SER A 505 18.21 5.19 -25.22
N PHE A 506 19.11 4.82 -24.31
CA PHE A 506 18.67 3.92 -23.25
C PHE A 506 17.52 4.67 -22.55
N LYS A 507 16.35 4.02 -22.38
CA LYS A 507 15.09 4.55 -21.78
C LYS A 507 14.07 5.26 -22.71
N GLY A 508 12.78 5.13 -22.38
CA GLY A 508 11.60 5.71 -23.09
C GLY A 508 10.82 6.77 -22.29
N LYS A 509 9.76 7.40 -22.84
CA LYS A 509 9.04 8.55 -22.21
C LYS A 509 7.49 8.64 -22.48
N ALA A 510 6.72 9.51 -21.76
CA ALA A 510 5.22 9.52 -21.58
C ALA A 510 4.53 10.81 -20.98
N ASN A 511 3.20 10.79 -20.70
CA ASN A 511 2.44 11.66 -19.75
C ASN A 511 1.09 11.00 -19.33
N ASP A 512 0.29 11.66 -18.46
CA ASP A 512 -0.95 11.21 -17.74
C ASP A 512 -0.75 10.14 -16.64
N LYS A 513 -1.00 10.53 -15.37
CA LYS A 513 -0.56 9.80 -14.16
C LYS A 513 -1.28 10.07 -12.84
N VAL A 514 -1.03 9.14 -11.90
CA VAL A 514 -1.33 9.21 -10.45
C VAL A 514 -0.02 9.09 -9.65
N VAL A 515 0.13 9.89 -8.60
CA VAL A 515 1.32 9.95 -7.73
C VAL A 515 0.92 10.00 -6.25
N THR A 516 1.15 8.90 -5.54
CA THR A 516 1.10 8.84 -4.08
C THR A 516 2.43 9.32 -3.47
N GLY A 517 2.43 9.68 -2.19
CA GLY A 517 3.62 10.14 -1.49
C GLY A 517 3.64 9.78 -0.01
N ASP A 518 4.81 9.95 0.58
CA ASP A 518 5.11 9.74 2.00
C ASP A 518 5.44 11.05 2.74
N ILE A 519 5.67 10.96 4.05
CA ILE A 519 6.05 12.10 4.90
C ILE A 519 7.55 12.43 4.75
N GLY A 520 7.84 13.66 4.30
CA GLY A 520 9.19 14.24 4.24
C GLY A 520 9.24 15.56 3.45
N CYS A 521 10.44 16.06 3.12
CA CYS A 521 10.60 17.29 2.34
C CYS A 521 9.84 17.26 1.00
N TYR A 522 9.73 16.08 0.41
CA TYR A 522 9.09 15.83 -0.88
C TYR A 522 7.56 15.84 -0.82
N THR A 523 6.95 15.71 0.37
CA THR A 523 5.50 15.93 0.54
C THR A 523 5.14 17.34 0.06
N LEU A 524 6.01 18.34 0.27
CA LEU A 524 5.81 19.74 -0.16
C LEU A 524 5.55 19.90 -1.67
N GLY A 525 5.87 18.90 -2.48
CA GLY A 525 5.46 18.83 -3.89
C GLY A 525 3.94 18.81 -4.12
N PHE A 526 3.11 18.76 -3.07
CA PHE A 526 1.66 18.99 -3.15
C PHE A 526 1.26 20.47 -3.29
N LEU A 527 2.17 21.41 -2.96
CA LEU A 527 1.90 22.85 -2.99
C LEU A 527 2.13 23.45 -4.40
N PRO A 528 1.47 24.56 -4.74
CA PRO A 528 1.83 25.36 -5.91
C PRO A 528 3.30 25.83 -5.84
N PRO A 529 4.03 25.89 -6.97
CA PRO A 529 3.55 25.61 -8.33
C PRO A 529 3.65 24.12 -8.76
N LEU A 530 4.04 23.19 -7.88
CA LEU A 530 4.38 21.82 -8.26
C LEU A 530 3.18 20.86 -8.32
N GLU A 531 2.25 20.95 -7.36
CA GLU A 531 0.94 20.24 -7.31
C GLU A 531 0.94 18.74 -7.70
N THR A 532 2.07 18.05 -7.52
CA THR A 532 2.36 16.73 -8.08
C THR A 532 1.95 15.58 -7.16
N VAL A 533 2.08 15.74 -5.84
CA VAL A 533 1.77 14.67 -4.86
C VAL A 533 0.28 14.70 -4.48
N GLN A 534 -0.45 13.62 -4.74
CA GLN A 534 -1.89 13.54 -4.45
C GLN A 534 -2.26 12.87 -3.11
N THR A 535 -1.41 12.05 -2.52
CA THR A 535 -1.67 11.39 -1.22
C THR A 535 -0.46 11.47 -0.28
N CYS A 536 -0.71 11.47 1.03
CA CYS A 536 0.30 11.28 2.09
C CYS A 536 -0.41 10.90 3.39
N LEU A 537 -0.30 9.62 3.77
CA LEU A 537 -0.88 9.04 4.97
C LEU A 537 0.14 9.09 6.14
N CYS A 538 0.90 8.01 6.32
CA CYS A 538 1.98 7.86 7.29
C CYS A 538 3.33 7.57 6.61
N MET A 539 4.39 7.31 7.36
CA MET A 539 5.71 6.95 6.80
C MET A 539 5.70 5.52 6.24
N GLY A 540 5.96 5.37 4.94
CA GLY A 540 6.01 4.08 4.22
C GLY A 540 4.75 3.79 3.39
N ALA A 541 3.66 4.49 3.67
CA ALA A 541 2.34 4.26 3.10
C ALA A 541 2.20 4.56 1.61
N GLY A 542 3.04 5.44 1.05
CA GLY A 542 2.94 5.86 -0.34
C GLY A 542 2.99 4.67 -1.31
N ILE A 543 3.85 3.68 -1.03
CA ILE A 543 4.05 2.51 -1.88
C ILE A 543 2.85 1.57 -1.83
N SER A 544 2.36 1.26 -0.63
CA SER A 544 1.24 0.34 -0.40
C SER A 544 -0.10 0.92 -0.86
N GLN A 545 -0.33 2.23 -0.67
CA GLN A 545 -1.50 2.91 -1.22
C GLN A 545 -1.52 2.86 -2.75
N ALA A 546 -0.36 3.01 -3.41
CA ALA A 546 -0.26 2.85 -4.85
C ALA A 546 -0.60 1.42 -5.31
N ALA A 547 -0.25 0.41 -4.52
CA ALA A 547 -0.65 -0.98 -4.77
C ALA A 547 -2.18 -1.14 -4.68
N GLY A 548 -2.80 -0.64 -3.60
CA GLY A 548 -4.25 -0.64 -3.41
C GLY A 548 -5.02 0.07 -4.54
N LEU A 549 -4.54 1.23 -4.97
CA LEU A 549 -5.08 1.96 -6.12
C LEU A 549 -4.97 1.14 -7.42
N SER A 550 -3.82 0.48 -7.66
CA SER A 550 -3.62 -0.40 -8.83
C SER A 550 -4.63 -1.56 -8.83
N HIS A 551 -4.82 -2.22 -7.69
CA HIS A 551 -5.68 -3.40 -7.57
C HIS A 551 -7.17 -3.08 -7.56
N ALA A 552 -7.55 -1.86 -7.17
CA ALA A 552 -8.92 -1.35 -7.34
C ALA A 552 -9.32 -1.12 -8.81
N GLY A 553 -8.38 -1.22 -9.75
CA GLY A 553 -8.65 -1.11 -11.19
C GLY A 553 -8.19 0.20 -11.85
N ILE A 554 -7.37 1.02 -11.18
CA ILE A 554 -6.69 2.14 -11.84
C ILE A 554 -5.69 1.58 -12.85
N LYS A 555 -5.96 1.81 -14.15
CA LYS A 555 -5.17 1.25 -15.26
C LYS A 555 -3.91 2.07 -15.59
N GLU A 556 -3.85 3.31 -15.16
CA GLU A 556 -2.67 4.18 -15.33
C GLU A 556 -1.50 3.71 -14.45
N LYS A 557 -0.27 3.97 -14.89
CA LYS A 557 0.92 3.72 -14.05
C LYS A 557 0.93 4.68 -12.87
N ILE A 558 0.87 4.13 -11.65
CA ILE A 558 0.94 4.88 -10.39
C ILE A 558 2.39 5.01 -9.93
N PHE A 559 2.76 6.17 -9.42
CA PHE A 559 4.05 6.44 -8.80
C PHE A 559 3.90 6.62 -7.29
N ALA A 560 4.90 6.22 -6.51
CA ALA A 560 4.95 6.44 -5.07
C ALA A 560 6.26 7.16 -4.71
N VAL A 561 6.18 8.36 -4.12
CA VAL A 561 7.36 9.17 -3.79
C VAL A 561 7.70 9.10 -2.31
N ILE A 562 8.92 8.66 -2.00
CA ILE A 562 9.43 8.40 -0.64
C ILE A 562 10.87 8.94 -0.50
N GLY A 563 11.34 9.23 0.71
CA GLY A 563 12.74 9.61 0.99
C GLY A 563 13.60 8.41 1.41
N ASP A 564 14.93 8.51 1.37
CA ASP A 564 15.86 7.46 1.84
C ASP A 564 15.55 7.00 3.28
N SER A 565 15.45 7.95 4.21
CA SER A 565 15.17 7.74 5.62
C SER A 565 13.81 7.06 5.84
N THR A 566 12.76 7.56 5.18
CA THR A 566 11.42 6.96 5.22
C THR A 566 11.41 5.55 4.60
N PHE A 567 12.18 5.33 3.54
CA PHE A 567 12.31 4.03 2.89
C PHE A 567 12.98 2.99 3.79
N PHE A 568 14.12 3.33 4.41
CA PHE A 568 14.78 2.46 5.40
C PHE A 568 13.93 2.23 6.66
N HIS A 569 13.07 3.17 7.03
CA HIS A 569 12.18 3.03 8.17
C HIS A 569 11.02 2.06 7.91
N ALA A 570 10.24 2.32 6.85
CA ALA A 570 8.95 1.66 6.61
C ALA A 570 8.60 1.42 5.13
N GLY A 571 9.39 1.91 4.17
CA GLY A 571 9.12 1.69 2.74
C GLY A 571 9.54 0.31 2.20
N MET A 572 10.50 -0.36 2.83
CA MET A 572 10.98 -1.68 2.39
C MET A 572 9.87 -2.76 2.34
N PRO A 573 8.97 -2.91 3.34
CA PRO A 573 7.82 -3.82 3.25
C PRO A 573 6.89 -3.48 2.08
N GLY A 574 6.50 -2.21 1.89
CA GLY A 574 5.66 -1.80 0.77
C GLY A 574 6.28 -2.17 -0.59
N LEU A 575 7.61 -2.04 -0.72
CA LEU A 575 8.34 -2.44 -1.92
C LEU A 575 8.31 -3.96 -2.15
N LEU A 576 8.50 -4.76 -1.10
CA LEU A 576 8.36 -6.22 -1.18
C LEU A 576 6.94 -6.65 -1.57
N ASN A 577 5.93 -5.92 -1.10
CA ASN A 577 4.52 -6.22 -1.39
C ASN A 577 4.20 -6.06 -2.88
N ILE A 578 4.63 -4.96 -3.50
CA ILE A 578 4.38 -4.74 -4.94
C ILE A 578 5.12 -5.74 -5.82
N VAL A 579 6.24 -6.30 -5.34
CA VAL A 579 6.94 -7.42 -5.99
C VAL A 579 6.14 -8.71 -5.87
N TYR A 580 5.78 -9.09 -4.64
CA TYR A 580 5.05 -10.34 -4.36
C TYR A 580 3.67 -10.38 -5.06
N ASN A 581 2.90 -9.30 -4.92
CA ASN A 581 1.55 -9.14 -5.49
C ASN A 581 1.54 -8.53 -6.90
N LYS A 582 2.72 -8.34 -7.52
CA LYS A 582 2.93 -7.93 -8.93
C LYS A 582 2.23 -6.62 -9.32
N SER A 583 2.08 -5.69 -8.37
CA SER A 583 1.38 -4.42 -8.54
C SER A 583 2.09 -3.51 -9.55
N ASN A 584 1.33 -2.76 -10.35
CA ASN A 584 1.91 -1.92 -11.42
C ASN A 584 2.37 -0.54 -10.91
N VAL A 585 3.27 -0.53 -9.93
CA VAL A 585 3.70 0.68 -9.20
C VAL A 585 5.16 1.04 -9.54
N CYS A 586 5.47 2.33 -9.64
CA CYS A 586 6.86 2.82 -9.67
C CYS A 586 7.17 3.63 -8.41
N VAL A 587 8.08 3.14 -7.58
CA VAL A 587 8.57 3.89 -6.42
C VAL A 587 9.66 4.88 -6.85
N ILE A 588 9.67 6.09 -6.31
CA ILE A 588 10.72 7.09 -6.47
C ILE A 588 11.28 7.38 -5.08
N ILE A 589 12.49 6.90 -4.82
CA ILE A 589 13.23 7.14 -3.58
C ILE A 589 14.10 8.38 -3.78
N LEU A 590 13.87 9.41 -2.99
CA LEU A 590 14.62 10.67 -3.02
C LEU A 590 15.70 10.62 -1.94
N ASP A 591 16.93 10.40 -2.37
CA ASP A 591 18.07 10.16 -1.48
C ASP A 591 18.93 11.41 -1.34
N ASN A 592 18.94 11.96 -0.13
CA ASN A 592 19.80 13.09 0.23
C ASN A 592 20.80 12.76 1.35
N HIS A 593 20.90 11.46 1.68
CA HIS A 593 21.69 10.87 2.75
C HIS A 593 21.38 11.39 4.18
N VAL A 594 20.23 12.04 4.45
CA VAL A 594 19.88 12.58 5.79
C VAL A 594 18.38 12.72 6.10
N VAL A 595 18.03 12.67 7.39
CA VAL A 595 16.70 13.11 7.86
C VAL A 595 16.63 14.65 7.88
N ALA A 596 16.42 15.27 6.72
CA ALA A 596 16.55 16.72 6.55
C ALA A 596 15.60 17.55 7.43
N MET A 597 14.30 17.22 7.49
CA MET A 597 13.30 18.04 8.20
C MET A 597 13.52 18.14 9.71
N THR A 598 14.15 17.15 10.33
CA THR A 598 14.32 17.06 11.79
C THR A 598 15.68 17.56 12.29
N GLY A 599 16.55 18.05 11.39
CA GLY A 599 17.88 18.55 11.76
C GLY A 599 19.06 17.77 11.16
N HIS A 600 18.88 17.11 10.02
CA HIS A 600 19.95 16.45 9.25
C HIS A 600 20.62 15.25 9.95
N GLN A 601 19.85 14.48 10.71
CA GLN A 601 20.33 13.25 11.35
C GLN A 601 20.86 12.24 10.32
N PRO A 602 21.88 11.44 10.65
CA PRO A 602 22.37 10.38 9.78
C PRO A 602 21.33 9.27 9.60
N THR A 603 21.29 8.70 8.40
CA THR A 603 20.49 7.55 7.98
C THR A 603 21.42 6.36 7.70
N PRO A 604 20.89 5.15 7.49
CA PRO A 604 21.69 4.02 7.02
C PRO A 604 22.46 4.30 5.71
N GLY A 605 22.01 5.28 4.90
CA GLY A 605 22.72 5.75 3.70
C GLY A 605 23.93 6.65 3.98
N SER A 606 23.99 7.35 5.13
CA SER A 606 25.01 8.39 5.39
C SER A 606 26.45 7.90 5.57
N GLY A 607 26.68 6.60 5.74
CA GLY A 607 28.00 6.04 6.04
C GLY A 607 28.60 6.48 7.39
N LYS A 608 27.79 7.05 8.29
CA LYS A 608 28.17 7.44 9.66
C LYS A 608 27.04 7.16 10.64
N ASN A 609 27.37 6.84 11.89
CA ASN A 609 26.39 6.72 12.95
C ASN A 609 26.17 8.07 13.69
N LEU A 610 25.33 8.07 14.73
CA LEU A 610 25.01 9.27 15.52
C LEU A 610 26.23 9.88 16.23
N LEU A 611 27.24 9.07 16.58
CA LEU A 611 28.49 9.51 17.21
C LEU A 611 29.49 10.12 16.18
N GLY A 612 29.16 10.11 14.90
CA GLY A 612 30.02 10.56 13.80
C GLY A 612 31.06 9.53 13.37
N GLU A 613 31.07 8.34 13.98
CA GLU A 613 31.93 7.22 13.62
C GLU A 613 31.56 6.68 12.23
N ALA A 614 32.55 6.16 11.50
CA ALA A 614 32.32 5.56 10.18
C ALA A 614 31.45 4.30 10.31
N ALA A 615 30.40 4.22 9.51
CA ALA A 615 29.48 3.09 9.43
C ALA A 615 29.37 2.61 7.98
N LYS A 616 28.93 1.37 7.76
CA LYS A 616 28.68 0.87 6.40
C LYS A 616 27.46 1.57 5.81
N ALA A 617 27.68 2.42 4.79
CA ALA A 617 26.59 2.99 4.01
C ALA A 617 25.78 1.89 3.30
N VAL A 618 24.47 1.91 3.47
CA VAL A 618 23.54 1.01 2.79
C VAL A 618 23.08 1.66 1.49
N ARG A 619 23.42 1.06 0.35
CA ARG A 619 22.98 1.56 -0.97
C ARG A 619 21.54 1.14 -1.25
N LEU A 620 20.68 2.10 -1.55
CA LEU A 620 19.27 1.87 -1.86
C LEU A 620 19.05 0.92 -3.05
N GLU A 621 19.93 0.97 -4.06
CA GLU A 621 19.89 0.03 -5.20
C GLU A 621 19.99 -1.43 -4.76
N ASP A 622 20.90 -1.71 -3.83
CA ASP A 622 21.20 -3.09 -3.42
C ASP A 622 20.07 -3.62 -2.52
N VAL A 623 19.43 -2.74 -1.73
CA VAL A 623 18.21 -3.06 -0.97
C VAL A 623 17.03 -3.31 -1.91
N ALA A 624 16.74 -2.40 -2.84
CA ALA A 624 15.63 -2.56 -3.78
C ALA A 624 15.79 -3.82 -4.66
N ARG A 625 17.02 -4.17 -5.03
CA ARG A 625 17.34 -5.42 -5.76
C ARG A 625 17.15 -6.65 -4.88
N GLY A 626 17.58 -6.61 -3.62
CA GLY A 626 17.37 -7.68 -2.64
C GLY A 626 15.90 -7.92 -2.28
N LEU A 627 15.04 -6.91 -2.44
CA LEU A 627 13.58 -7.01 -2.29
C LEU A 627 12.86 -7.45 -3.58
N GLY A 628 13.61 -7.78 -4.65
CA GLY A 628 13.09 -8.38 -5.88
C GLY A 628 12.65 -7.40 -6.97
N ILE A 629 13.03 -6.12 -6.90
CA ILE A 629 12.80 -5.19 -8.03
C ILE A 629 13.82 -5.45 -9.13
N GLU A 630 13.33 -5.85 -10.31
CA GLU A 630 14.15 -6.06 -11.50
C GLU A 630 14.58 -4.73 -12.17
N LYS A 631 13.71 -3.71 -12.11
CA LYS A 631 13.88 -2.43 -12.81
C LYS A 631 14.16 -1.28 -11.84
N ILE A 632 15.45 -1.01 -11.59
CA ILE A 632 15.96 0.02 -10.66
C ILE A 632 16.84 1.01 -11.43
N GLU A 633 16.73 2.31 -11.14
CA GLU A 633 17.44 3.35 -11.90
C GLU A 633 17.85 4.57 -11.06
N THR A 634 19.14 4.88 -11.01
CA THR A 634 19.68 5.99 -10.20
C THR A 634 20.01 7.24 -11.04
N VAL A 635 19.62 8.40 -10.54
CA VAL A 635 19.75 9.72 -11.19
C VAL A 635 20.21 10.80 -10.23
N ASP A 636 20.90 11.81 -10.76
CA ASP A 636 21.07 13.08 -10.06
C ASP A 636 19.87 13.99 -10.43
N PRO A 637 18.98 14.37 -9.49
CA PRO A 637 17.81 15.21 -9.75
C PRO A 637 18.15 16.59 -10.34
N TYR A 638 19.38 17.10 -10.22
CA TYR A 638 19.79 18.36 -10.86
C TYR A 638 20.17 18.17 -12.33
N ASP A 639 20.48 16.95 -12.79
CA ASP A 639 20.49 16.64 -14.22
C ASP A 639 19.04 16.45 -14.65
N LEU A 640 18.38 17.57 -14.99
CA LEU A 640 16.98 17.55 -15.40
C LEU A 640 16.78 16.73 -16.66
N ARG A 641 17.80 16.58 -17.53
CA ARG A 641 17.70 15.83 -18.80
C ARG A 641 17.71 14.31 -18.54
N LYS A 642 18.63 13.81 -17.73
CA LYS A 642 18.70 12.40 -17.31
C LYS A 642 17.54 12.04 -16.39
N THR A 643 17.29 12.81 -15.34
CA THR A 643 16.16 12.62 -14.42
C THR A 643 14.83 12.66 -15.15
N THR A 644 14.72 13.56 -16.15
CA THR A 644 13.68 13.47 -17.18
C THR A 644 13.72 12.06 -17.75
N ALA A 645 14.66 11.69 -18.64
CA ALA A 645 14.70 10.40 -19.36
C ALA A 645 14.22 9.19 -18.53
N VAL A 646 14.66 9.07 -17.28
CA VAL A 646 14.28 8.00 -16.35
C VAL A 646 12.79 8.00 -15.96
N VAL A 647 12.24 9.13 -15.49
CA VAL A 647 10.87 9.16 -14.92
C VAL A 647 9.82 8.64 -15.88
N ARG A 648 9.82 9.12 -17.13
CA ARG A 648 8.79 8.66 -18.08
C ARG A 648 9.15 7.28 -18.72
N GLU A 649 10.26 6.63 -18.38
CA GLU A 649 10.55 5.24 -18.80
C GLU A 649 9.72 4.27 -17.98
N MET A 650 9.80 4.42 -16.65
CA MET A 650 9.03 3.66 -15.67
C MET A 650 7.53 3.83 -15.81
N THR A 651 7.09 4.78 -16.65
CA THR A 651 5.70 4.85 -17.11
C THR A 651 5.28 3.64 -17.90
N ASN A 652 6.08 3.28 -18.91
CA ASN A 652 5.73 2.28 -19.92
C ASN A 652 6.08 0.86 -19.44
N TYR A 653 6.87 0.76 -18.36
CA TYR A 653 7.17 -0.49 -17.69
C TYR A 653 5.93 -0.98 -16.91
N ILE A 654 5.45 -2.18 -17.23
CA ILE A 654 4.34 -2.84 -16.51
C ILE A 654 4.93 -3.74 -15.43
N GLY A 655 4.51 -3.54 -14.18
CA GLY A 655 5.03 -4.23 -12.99
C GLY A 655 5.83 -3.31 -12.06
N PRO A 656 6.40 -3.84 -10.97
CA PRO A 656 7.03 -3.05 -9.92
C PRO A 656 8.43 -2.53 -10.33
N SER A 657 8.68 -1.23 -10.14
CA SER A 657 9.94 -0.56 -10.53
C SER A 657 10.37 0.52 -9.53
N VAL A 658 11.65 0.89 -9.53
CA VAL A 658 12.25 1.90 -8.61
C VAL A 658 13.10 2.93 -9.36
N ILE A 659 12.94 4.21 -9.03
CA ILE A 659 13.88 5.29 -9.35
C ILE A 659 14.54 5.74 -8.04
N ILE A 660 15.86 5.95 -8.03
CA ILE A 660 16.58 6.56 -6.91
C ILE A 660 17.11 7.90 -7.40
N ALA A 661 16.68 9.01 -6.80
CA ALA A 661 17.20 10.34 -7.10
C ALA A 661 18.21 10.73 -6.01
N GLU A 662 19.49 10.49 -6.27
CA GLU A 662 20.58 10.65 -5.31
C GLU A 662 21.25 12.04 -5.45
N ARG A 663 21.15 12.85 -4.40
CA ARG A 663 21.81 14.16 -4.28
C ARG A 663 21.92 14.57 -2.81
N PRO A 664 23.15 14.74 -2.25
CA PRO A 664 23.32 15.23 -0.88
C PRO A 664 22.51 16.50 -0.59
N CYS A 665 21.93 16.59 0.61
CA CYS A 665 21.14 17.74 1.01
C CYS A 665 21.90 19.07 0.80
N PRO A 666 21.34 20.06 0.08
CA PRO A 666 22.01 21.34 -0.18
C PRO A 666 22.45 22.11 1.06
N LEU A 667 21.78 21.89 2.21
CA LEU A 667 22.10 22.51 3.49
C LEU A 667 23.33 21.88 4.19
N ARG A 668 23.90 20.80 3.63
CA ARG A 668 25.09 20.10 4.16
C ARG A 668 26.34 20.24 3.31
N ILE A 669 26.25 20.92 2.17
CA ILE A 669 27.34 21.14 1.23
C ILE A 669 27.60 22.64 1.07
N GLU A 670 28.82 23.00 0.68
CA GLU A 670 29.15 24.40 0.43
C GLU A 670 28.30 24.97 -0.73
N LYS A 671 27.90 26.24 -0.60
CA LYS A 671 27.12 26.91 -1.64
C LYS A 671 27.94 27.02 -2.92
N GLY A 672 27.31 26.67 -4.05
CA GLY A 672 27.90 26.92 -5.36
C GLY A 672 27.93 28.41 -5.70
N PRO A 673 28.69 28.81 -6.74
CA PRO A 673 28.69 30.16 -7.27
C PRO A 673 27.26 30.66 -7.56
N ILE A 674 26.98 31.91 -7.19
CA ILE A 674 25.64 32.50 -7.32
C ILE A 674 25.27 32.59 -8.82
N ARG A 675 23.97 32.54 -9.13
CA ARG A 675 23.47 32.73 -10.49
C ARG A 675 23.01 34.17 -10.69
N GLU A 676 23.24 34.71 -11.88
CA GLU A 676 22.78 36.03 -12.28
C GLU A 676 21.80 35.94 -13.45
N ILE A 677 20.99 36.99 -13.62
CA ILE A 677 20.03 37.11 -14.72
C ILE A 677 20.46 38.22 -15.68
N LEU A 678 20.52 37.87 -16.96
CA LEU A 678 20.98 38.72 -18.04
C LEU A 678 19.88 39.63 -18.59
N LYS A 679 20.28 40.60 -19.40
CA LYS A 679 19.38 41.58 -20.03
C LYS A 679 18.37 40.92 -20.99
N ASP A 680 18.69 39.74 -21.49
CA ASP A 680 17.88 38.97 -22.43
C ASP A 680 16.67 38.27 -21.78
N CYS A 681 16.48 38.42 -20.46
CA CYS A 681 15.31 37.93 -19.75
C CYS A 681 14.04 38.72 -20.10
N ASN A 682 13.06 38.05 -20.71
CA ASN A 682 11.77 38.63 -21.12
C ASN A 682 10.64 38.53 -20.07
N LYS A 683 10.95 38.19 -18.82
CA LYS A 683 9.97 38.02 -17.72
C LYS A 683 8.86 36.96 -17.99
N CYS A 684 9.15 35.89 -18.74
CA CYS A 684 8.19 34.80 -19.04
C CYS A 684 7.64 33.95 -17.86
N GLY A 685 7.92 34.29 -16.60
CA GLY A 685 7.37 33.63 -15.41
C GLY A 685 7.91 32.23 -15.09
N LEU A 686 8.30 31.42 -16.09
CA LEU A 686 8.52 29.97 -15.99
C LEU A 686 9.49 29.52 -14.86
N CYS A 687 10.53 30.30 -14.55
CA CYS A 687 11.48 30.00 -13.46
C CYS A 687 10.89 30.17 -12.04
N VAL A 688 9.79 30.93 -11.91
CA VAL A 688 9.07 31.22 -10.66
C VAL A 688 7.74 30.45 -10.64
N GLU A 689 6.96 30.51 -11.72
CA GLU A 689 5.58 30.03 -11.79
C GLU A 689 5.44 28.54 -12.15
N ALA A 690 6.48 27.91 -12.71
CA ALA A 690 6.47 26.48 -13.04
C ALA A 690 7.60 25.70 -12.35
N PHE A 691 8.79 26.30 -12.24
CA PHE A 691 9.91 25.68 -11.52
C PHE A 691 9.92 25.98 -10.01
N GLY A 692 9.33 27.09 -9.56
CA GLY A 692 9.12 27.35 -8.13
C GLY A 692 10.37 27.58 -7.30
N CYS A 693 11.45 28.12 -7.87
CA CYS A 693 12.69 28.35 -7.10
C CYS A 693 12.52 29.52 -6.11
N PRO A 694 12.65 29.32 -4.78
CA PRO A 694 12.42 30.37 -3.78
C PRO A 694 13.48 31.49 -3.80
N ALA A 695 14.60 31.28 -4.50
CA ALA A 695 15.64 32.27 -4.69
C ALA A 695 15.40 33.18 -5.92
N ILE A 696 14.32 32.99 -6.67
CA ILE A 696 13.99 33.74 -7.89
C ILE A 696 12.63 34.42 -7.73
N PHE A 697 12.55 35.70 -8.05
CA PHE A 697 11.32 36.48 -8.03
C PHE A 697 11.19 37.33 -9.29
N LEU A 698 9.97 37.82 -9.58
CA LEU A 698 9.71 38.71 -10.71
C LEU A 698 9.71 40.16 -10.23
N SER A 699 10.61 41.00 -10.78
CA SER A 699 10.57 42.46 -10.58
C SER A 699 9.69 43.12 -11.64
N SER A 700 9.71 44.45 -11.77
CA SER A 700 8.90 45.15 -12.79
C SER A 700 9.28 44.73 -14.21
N ASP A 701 10.58 44.54 -14.47
CA ASP A 701 11.12 44.49 -15.83
C ASP A 701 11.65 43.09 -16.23
N ARG A 702 12.11 42.29 -15.26
CA ARG A 702 12.69 40.95 -15.50
C ARG A 702 12.52 40.04 -14.28
N ALA A 703 13.04 38.81 -14.36
CA ALA A 703 13.28 38.00 -13.17
C ALA A 703 14.58 38.44 -12.47
N GLU A 704 14.66 38.28 -11.16
CA GLU A 704 15.82 38.59 -10.33
C GLU A 704 16.11 37.44 -9.35
N ILE A 705 17.37 37.32 -8.92
CA ILE A 705 17.84 36.24 -8.04
C ILE A 705 18.34 36.85 -6.74
N ASP A 706 17.81 36.37 -5.61
CA ASP A 706 18.33 36.71 -4.28
C ASP A 706 19.65 35.95 -4.02
N PRO A 707 20.79 36.65 -3.89
CA PRO A 707 22.09 36.02 -3.66
C PRO A 707 22.19 35.31 -2.29
N THR A 708 21.36 35.69 -1.31
CA THR A 708 21.35 35.10 0.03
C THR A 708 20.63 33.75 0.04
N LEU A 709 19.57 33.61 -0.77
CA LEU A 709 18.80 32.37 -0.93
C LEU A 709 19.37 31.45 -2.01
N CYS A 710 20.13 31.98 -2.98
CA CYS A 710 20.75 31.18 -4.03
C CYS A 710 21.78 30.18 -3.47
N TYR A 711 21.61 28.90 -3.78
CA TYR A 711 22.57 27.82 -3.47
C TYR A 711 23.50 27.46 -4.64
N GLY A 712 23.40 28.15 -5.79
CA GLY A 712 24.27 27.93 -6.95
C GLY A 712 24.09 26.58 -7.65
N CYS A 713 22.92 25.95 -7.51
CA CYS A 713 22.64 24.59 -8.00
C CYS A 713 22.67 24.43 -9.53
N GLY A 714 22.49 25.51 -10.29
CA GLY A 714 22.47 25.53 -11.76
C GLY A 714 21.26 24.88 -12.43
N VAL A 715 20.29 24.39 -11.67
CA VAL A 715 19.06 23.80 -12.23
C VAL A 715 18.24 24.84 -13.00
N CYS A 716 18.20 26.09 -12.51
CA CYS A 716 17.50 27.19 -13.17
C CYS A 716 18.11 27.58 -14.55
N GLU A 717 19.40 27.33 -14.77
CA GLU A 717 20.05 27.55 -16.08
C GLU A 717 19.46 26.59 -17.13
N GLN A 718 19.21 25.33 -16.75
CA GLN A 718 18.58 24.31 -17.61
C GLN A 718 17.07 24.53 -17.84
N VAL A 719 16.44 25.40 -17.04
CA VAL A 719 15.01 25.71 -17.08
C VAL A 719 14.71 26.95 -17.92
N CYS A 720 15.65 27.91 -18.01
CA CYS A 720 15.43 29.15 -18.74
C CYS A 720 15.51 28.94 -20.26
N PRO A 721 14.41 29.12 -21.04
CA PRO A 721 14.40 28.88 -22.48
C PRO A 721 15.15 29.96 -23.29
N LEU A 722 15.61 31.04 -22.63
CA LEU A 722 16.37 32.14 -23.23
C LEU A 722 17.84 32.15 -22.82
N GLU A 723 18.29 31.16 -22.02
CA GLU A 723 19.64 31.10 -21.44
C GLU A 723 20.04 32.35 -20.63
N ALA A 724 19.06 33.19 -20.28
CA ALA A 724 19.23 34.44 -19.55
C ALA A 724 19.54 34.26 -18.06
N ILE A 725 19.83 33.03 -17.62
CA ILE A 725 20.32 32.71 -16.26
C ILE A 725 21.65 31.98 -16.43
N ARG A 726 22.72 32.50 -15.83
CA ARG A 726 24.05 31.86 -15.86
C ARG A 726 24.75 31.92 -14.52
N ARG A 727 25.79 31.10 -14.34
CA ARG A 727 26.82 31.30 -13.32
C ARG A 727 27.36 32.74 -13.39
N LYS A 728 27.32 33.43 -12.25
CA LYS A 728 28.08 34.65 -12.03
C LYS A 728 29.56 34.26 -11.84
N GLU A 729 30.45 34.91 -12.58
CA GLU A 729 31.90 34.69 -12.52
C GLU A 729 32.49 35.11 -11.17
#